data_AF-A0A2E2TA62-F1
#
_entry.id   AF-A0A2E2TA62-F1
#
_cell.length_a   1.000
_cell.length_b   1.000
_cell.length_c   1.000
_cell.angle_alpha   90.00
_cell.angle_beta   90.00
_cell.angle_gamma   90.00
#
_symmetry.space_group_name_H-M   'P 1'
#
loop_
_entity.id
_entity.type
_entity.pdbx_description
1 polymer ?
#
loop_
_entity_poly.entity_id
_entity_poly.type
_entity_poly.pdbx_seq_one_letter_code
_entity_poly.pdbx_strand_id
1 'polypeptide(L)'
;MITISFKKIFIALIIIALVAMAYLSNAFVVHLGYSSIFSFLNLSVMHVIQGQPAKLELSIEIKPKHFKKIEQVRNDALKRGVIIQPEDPYVPCELTYKGGIIKGEIRLKGKMTDHVSGKKWSFRVKTKKNDAFMGMQRFTLQHPGTRGYVYEWLHHEMCKREGIIALRYEFINLTVNGDNLGVYAVEENFGQPLVQNNNRPKGPVFRFNPTLYWQARLNAMQRVYIAQEFTNFQHAHVEAFSKKETFTDSSLKESFIDANILMNKVRWGEVQVADAFDVEKLAMRYALLDLCGGYHSVDWSDVKFYYNPVLKKIEPVAYESFGPRFIDHIIGNYRFTDTQEAFPNDYHDIIFSDSSFFAAYIQALRTVSKPGYFEAVLATVQEELDKRVAIQYSEFPYKDFNLEVFRHNLKTIRKTLEAPKNFHAFLSGRSRDSITLQLQVIESLPTEVLGIRVKGTVFLLPVPVVLPALGRKHRPVFKTLKWALDSTVEVDTERGKDLEVLYRLLGDTAKHSCEVFPYEIHAYNQQKSNAILPVVFSKAQDFITIDSTTKSYFINRSDALLDQAFAVPLGWTLKATAPLTLTIGAQGSLQVEGSLDFKGIEDEPIVVAVNSAAPNWLSIMPGGGPSEWKRVICNLNSNSSILLYGVTFAASELEMRGSAQTFIEAFNTEISLSHSSFESATKSALELSFCKASGIDLRFVGWNKGIDSKAGTLVLQQCLFRELTKGIETKRKDQVQLEAVTMDGVQLGVEVQDGALLTWSKGKVSNAELFIKVHRKGNRYAPAQATCAAVELVEVKETYVLEKDNSLVLDGVEQTPNKP
;
A
#
# COMPACT_ATOMS: atom_id res chain seq x y z
N MET A 1 0.02 51.09 -48.00
CA MET A 1 0.12 49.81 -47.28
C MET A 1 -0.54 49.98 -45.92
N ILE A 2 -1.58 49.29 -45.46
CA ILE A 2 -2.62 48.41 -46.01
C ILE A 2 -3.89 48.90 -45.29
N THR A 3 -4.83 49.53 -45.99
CA THR A 3 -6.16 49.84 -45.45
C THR A 3 -6.92 48.53 -45.29
N ILE A 4 -6.79 47.87 -44.14
CA ILE A 4 -7.65 46.75 -43.79
C ILE A 4 -9.06 47.33 -43.64
N SER A 5 -9.90 47.09 -44.65
CA SER A 5 -11.31 47.47 -44.64
C SER A 5 -11.94 47.03 -43.32
N PHE A 6 -12.63 47.93 -42.62
CA PHE A 6 -13.40 47.66 -41.39
C PHE A 6 -14.25 46.38 -41.49
N LYS A 7 -14.75 46.07 -42.70
CA LYS A 7 -15.47 44.84 -43.03
C LYS A 7 -14.66 43.57 -42.77
N LYS A 8 -13.35 43.55 -43.05
CA LYS A 8 -12.45 42.41 -42.80
C LYS A 8 -12.20 42.19 -41.31
N ILE A 9 -12.04 43.26 -40.53
CA ILE A 9 -11.89 43.19 -39.07
C ILE A 9 -13.19 42.67 -38.44
N PHE A 10 -14.34 43.20 -38.87
CA PHE A 10 -15.64 42.75 -38.39
C PHE A 10 -15.91 41.28 -38.70
N ILE A 11 -15.62 40.82 -39.92
CA ILE A 11 -15.72 39.40 -40.30
C ILE A 11 -14.77 38.54 -39.45
N ALA A 12 -13.52 38.99 -39.23
CA ALA A 12 -12.58 38.26 -38.38
C ALA A 12 -13.06 38.14 -36.93
N LEU A 13 -13.64 39.20 -36.36
CA LEU A 13 -14.23 39.17 -35.01
C LEU A 13 -15.43 38.21 -34.92
N ILE A 14 -16.28 38.15 -35.95
CA ILE A 14 -17.38 37.17 -36.01
C ILE A 14 -16.83 35.74 -36.06
N ILE A 15 -15.81 35.49 -36.89
CA ILE A 15 -15.18 34.16 -36.98
C ILE A 15 -14.56 33.77 -35.64
N ILE A 16 -13.84 34.69 -34.98
CA ILE A 16 -13.26 34.45 -33.65
C ILE A 16 -14.36 34.15 -32.62
N ALA A 17 -15.45 34.91 -32.62
CA ALA A 17 -16.57 34.68 -31.72
C ALA A 17 -17.24 33.31 -31.97
N LEU A 18 -17.42 32.92 -33.24
CA LEU A 18 -17.96 31.60 -33.61
C LEU A 18 -17.04 30.46 -33.17
N VAL A 19 -15.72 30.60 -33.36
CA VAL A 19 -14.72 29.62 -32.91
C VAL A 19 -14.71 29.53 -31.39
N ALA A 20 -14.74 30.66 -30.68
CA ALA A 20 -14.81 30.69 -29.22
C ALA A 20 -16.09 30.04 -28.69
N MET A 21 -17.24 30.32 -29.30
CA MET A 21 -18.51 29.67 -28.96
C MET A 21 -18.44 28.15 -29.21
N ALA A 22 -17.94 27.71 -30.37
CA ALA A 22 -17.79 26.29 -30.67
C ALA A 22 -16.86 25.59 -29.66
N TYR A 23 -15.75 26.23 -29.30
CA TYR A 23 -14.83 25.72 -28.28
C TYR A 23 -15.50 25.62 -26.90
N LEU A 24 -16.19 26.67 -26.45
CA LEU A 24 -16.89 26.69 -25.16
C LEU A 24 -18.03 25.68 -25.13
N SER A 25 -18.81 25.55 -26.21
CA SER A 25 -19.87 24.55 -26.31
C SER A 25 -19.31 23.13 -26.31
N ASN A 26 -18.21 22.87 -27.02
CA ASN A 26 -17.53 21.59 -26.97
C ASN A 26 -16.98 21.30 -25.57
N ALA A 27 -16.34 22.27 -24.93
CA ALA A 27 -15.82 22.14 -23.56
C ALA A 27 -16.96 21.84 -22.56
N PHE A 28 -18.11 22.49 -22.72
CA PHE A 28 -19.29 22.25 -21.87
C PHE A 28 -19.83 20.82 -22.01
N VAL A 29 -20.01 20.31 -23.22
CA VAL A 29 -20.49 18.92 -23.41
C VAL A 29 -19.44 17.89 -22.98
N VAL A 30 -18.15 18.18 -23.15
CA VAL A 30 -17.06 17.34 -22.62
C VAL A 30 -17.12 17.28 -21.10
N HIS A 31 -17.37 18.41 -20.43
CA HIS A 31 -17.60 18.43 -18.99
C HIS A 31 -18.84 17.61 -18.57
N LEU A 32 -19.84 17.48 -19.44
CA LEU A 32 -21.00 16.61 -19.23
C LEU A 32 -20.75 15.13 -19.54
N GLY A 33 -19.52 14.76 -19.93
CA GLY A 33 -19.11 13.37 -20.17
C GLY A 33 -19.16 12.92 -21.64
N TYR A 34 -19.40 13.82 -22.59
CA TYR A 34 -19.38 13.51 -24.02
C TYR A 34 -17.97 13.64 -24.61
N SER A 35 -17.61 12.83 -25.61
CA SER A 35 -16.31 12.95 -26.28
C SER A 35 -16.15 14.27 -27.07
N SER A 36 -17.26 14.77 -27.62
CA SER A 36 -17.32 15.99 -28.43
C SER A 36 -18.77 16.46 -28.64
N ILE A 37 -18.94 17.70 -29.10
CA ILE A 37 -20.25 18.22 -29.51
C ILE A 37 -20.89 17.44 -30.66
N PHE A 38 -20.10 16.89 -31.59
CA PHE A 38 -20.61 16.04 -32.65
C PHE A 38 -21.15 14.72 -32.11
N SER A 39 -20.45 14.09 -31.15
CA SER A 39 -20.96 12.88 -30.50
C SER A 39 -22.27 13.12 -29.75
N PHE A 40 -22.36 14.26 -29.05
CA PHE A 40 -23.58 14.67 -28.35
C PHE A 40 -24.77 14.85 -29.30
N LEU A 41 -24.57 15.57 -30.41
CA LEU A 41 -25.61 15.83 -31.40
C LEU A 41 -26.05 14.55 -32.11
N ASN A 42 -25.11 13.73 -32.57
CA ASN A 42 -25.41 12.46 -33.25
C ASN A 42 -26.22 11.53 -32.34
N LEU A 43 -25.78 11.36 -31.10
CA LEU A 43 -26.46 10.54 -30.11
C LEU A 43 -27.87 11.07 -29.81
N SER A 44 -28.01 12.38 -29.61
CA SER A 44 -29.31 13.01 -29.37
C SER A 44 -30.27 12.81 -30.54
N VAL A 45 -29.81 12.96 -31.79
CA VAL A 45 -30.64 12.74 -32.98
C VAL A 45 -31.09 11.27 -33.07
N MET A 46 -30.18 10.33 -32.84
CA MET A 46 -30.52 8.90 -32.83
C MET A 46 -31.58 8.57 -31.77
N HIS A 47 -31.44 9.11 -30.57
CA HIS A 47 -32.40 8.91 -29.50
C HIS A 47 -33.76 9.55 -29.79
N VAL A 48 -33.81 10.72 -30.42
CA VAL A 48 -35.09 11.33 -30.86
C VAL A 48 -35.84 10.38 -31.81
N ILE A 49 -35.14 9.73 -32.74
CA ILE A 49 -35.74 8.77 -33.69
C ILE A 49 -36.29 7.53 -32.95
N GLN A 50 -35.61 7.08 -31.91
CA GLN A 50 -36.01 5.93 -31.09
C GLN A 50 -37.08 6.28 -30.04
N GLY A 51 -37.28 7.57 -29.77
CA GLY A 51 -38.17 8.06 -28.73
C GLY A 51 -39.62 7.67 -28.95
N GLN A 52 -40.29 7.24 -27.89
CA GLN A 52 -41.73 6.93 -27.90
C GLN A 52 -42.43 7.65 -26.75
N PRO A 53 -43.61 8.24 -26.94
CA PRO A 53 -44.30 8.93 -25.85
C PRO A 53 -44.70 7.94 -24.74
N ALA A 54 -44.70 8.42 -23.49
CA ALA A 54 -45.26 7.66 -22.37
C ALA A 54 -46.76 7.40 -22.61
N LYS A 55 -47.17 6.13 -22.63
CA LYS A 55 -48.57 5.74 -22.87
C LYS A 55 -49.48 5.97 -21.66
N LEU A 56 -48.89 6.05 -20.47
CA LEU A 56 -49.64 6.27 -19.23
C LEU A 56 -49.76 7.77 -18.99
N GLU A 57 -50.97 8.28 -18.98
CA GLU A 57 -51.27 9.69 -18.74
C GLU A 57 -51.89 9.89 -17.37
N LEU A 58 -51.43 10.89 -16.63
CA LEU A 58 -52.00 11.31 -15.37
C LEU A 58 -52.24 12.82 -15.42
N SER A 59 -53.47 13.25 -15.18
CA SER A 59 -53.78 14.67 -14.97
C SER A 59 -54.06 14.93 -13.50
N ILE A 60 -53.58 16.05 -12.97
CA ILE A 60 -53.79 16.49 -11.59
C ILE A 60 -54.38 17.91 -11.59
N GLU A 61 -55.53 18.05 -10.95
CA GLU A 61 -56.19 19.33 -10.74
C GLU A 61 -56.05 19.77 -9.27
N ILE A 62 -55.52 20.98 -9.09
CA ILE A 62 -55.27 21.62 -7.79
C ILE A 62 -55.90 23.01 -7.84
N LYS A 63 -56.89 23.25 -6.97
CA LYS A 63 -57.58 24.55 -6.95
C LYS A 63 -56.58 25.71 -6.81
N PRO A 64 -56.77 26.86 -7.47
CA PRO A 64 -55.80 27.96 -7.47
C PRO A 64 -55.33 28.40 -6.08
N LYS A 65 -56.25 28.46 -5.10
CA LYS A 65 -55.91 28.80 -3.71
C LYS A 65 -54.93 27.82 -3.05
N HIS A 66 -54.98 26.55 -3.43
CA HIS A 66 -54.12 25.48 -2.91
C HIS A 66 -52.80 25.44 -3.66
N PHE A 67 -52.82 25.64 -4.99
CA PHE A 67 -51.62 25.72 -5.80
C PHE A 67 -50.71 26.88 -5.36
N LYS A 68 -51.29 28.05 -5.07
CA LYS A 68 -50.54 29.21 -4.54
C LYS A 68 -49.75 28.91 -3.26
N LYS A 69 -50.27 28.02 -2.39
CA LYS A 69 -49.54 27.57 -1.19
C LYS A 69 -48.30 26.75 -1.56
N ILE A 70 -48.43 25.85 -2.53
CA ILE A 70 -47.31 25.05 -3.06
C ILE A 70 -46.26 25.97 -3.68
N GLU A 71 -46.68 26.95 -4.49
CA GLU A 71 -45.78 27.92 -5.12
C GLU A 71 -44.99 28.74 -4.11
N GLN A 72 -45.64 29.16 -3.01
CA GLN A 72 -44.97 29.88 -1.94
C GLN A 72 -43.83 29.06 -1.33
N VAL A 73 -44.10 27.78 -0.99
CA VAL A 73 -43.06 26.86 -0.47
C VAL A 73 -41.90 26.71 -1.45
N ARG A 74 -42.19 26.57 -2.75
CA ARG A 74 -41.16 26.53 -3.79
C ARG A 74 -40.33 27.82 -3.83
N ASN A 75 -40.98 28.97 -3.88
CA ASN A 75 -40.29 30.25 -4.03
C ASN A 75 -39.38 30.54 -2.83
N ASP A 76 -39.83 30.20 -1.63
CA ASP A 76 -39.02 30.29 -0.42
C ASP A 76 -37.85 29.30 -0.43
N ALA A 77 -38.07 28.09 -0.96
CA ALA A 77 -37.01 27.10 -1.14
C ALA A 77 -35.94 27.57 -2.13
N LEU A 78 -36.33 28.16 -3.26
CA LEU A 78 -35.38 28.68 -4.26
C LEU A 78 -34.54 29.84 -3.72
N LYS A 79 -35.13 30.72 -2.90
CA LYS A 79 -34.40 31.82 -2.24
C LYS A 79 -33.37 31.32 -1.22
N ARG A 80 -33.71 30.27 -0.47
CA ARG A 80 -32.89 29.74 0.62
C ARG A 80 -31.93 28.62 0.19
N GLY A 81 -32.18 28.00 -0.96
CA GLY A 81 -31.44 26.83 -1.45
C GLY A 81 -31.95 25.48 -0.92
N VAL A 82 -33.04 25.45 -0.15
CA VAL A 82 -33.54 24.23 0.52
C VAL A 82 -35.03 24.32 0.83
N ILE A 83 -35.74 23.21 0.58
CA ILE A 83 -37.16 23.00 0.84
C ILE A 83 -37.38 22.73 2.33
N ILE A 84 -38.08 23.65 2.97
CA ILE A 84 -38.64 23.49 4.32
C ILE A 84 -40.14 23.33 4.17
N GLN A 85 -40.65 22.19 4.61
CA GLN A 85 -42.08 21.89 4.57
C GLN A 85 -42.78 22.59 5.74
N PRO A 86 -43.95 23.21 5.54
CA PRO A 86 -44.78 23.69 6.64
C PRO A 86 -45.35 22.50 7.43
N GLU A 87 -45.96 22.78 8.59
CA GLU A 87 -46.54 21.77 9.47
C GLU A 87 -47.66 20.95 8.80
N ASP A 88 -48.53 21.61 8.04
CA ASP A 88 -49.52 20.97 7.17
C ASP A 88 -49.17 21.22 5.68
N PRO A 89 -48.32 20.37 5.09
CA PRO A 89 -47.78 20.60 3.75
C PRO A 89 -48.71 20.11 2.63
N TYR A 90 -49.74 19.33 2.95
CA TYR A 90 -50.61 18.73 1.94
C TYR A 90 -51.78 19.65 1.59
N VAL A 91 -52.14 19.67 0.32
CA VAL A 91 -53.34 20.34 -0.16
C VAL A 91 -54.21 19.38 -0.99
N PRO A 92 -55.55 19.54 -0.99
CA PRO A 92 -56.43 18.69 -1.78
C PRO A 92 -56.16 18.79 -3.29
N CYS A 93 -56.27 17.66 -3.99
CA CYS A 93 -56.19 17.55 -5.44
C CYS A 93 -57.10 16.43 -5.96
N GLU A 94 -57.41 16.49 -7.26
CA GLU A 94 -58.11 15.43 -7.99
C GLU A 94 -57.21 14.91 -9.09
N LEU A 95 -57.10 13.59 -9.19
CA LEU A 95 -56.28 12.91 -10.19
C LEU A 95 -57.18 12.23 -11.20
N THR A 96 -56.91 12.41 -12.48
CA THR A 96 -57.61 11.71 -13.58
C THR A 96 -56.68 10.69 -14.21
N TYR A 97 -57.08 9.42 -14.20
CA TYR A 97 -56.32 8.31 -14.79
C TYR A 97 -57.28 7.30 -15.44
N LYS A 98 -57.04 6.94 -16.70
CA LYS A 98 -57.90 6.02 -17.50
C LYS A 98 -59.40 6.38 -17.43
N GLY A 99 -59.71 7.68 -17.45
CA GLY A 99 -61.09 8.20 -17.34
C GLY A 99 -61.71 8.19 -15.95
N GLY A 100 -61.03 7.61 -14.93
CA GLY A 100 -61.48 7.62 -13.54
C GLY A 100 -60.92 8.80 -12.74
N ILE A 101 -61.69 9.28 -11.76
CA ILE A 101 -61.29 10.34 -10.82
C ILE A 101 -60.88 9.72 -9.48
N ILE A 102 -59.69 10.07 -9.00
CA ILE A 102 -59.11 9.64 -7.74
C ILE A 102 -58.93 10.89 -6.86
N LYS A 103 -59.53 10.90 -5.67
CA LYS A 103 -59.37 12.02 -4.73
C LYS A 103 -58.12 11.84 -3.88
N GLY A 104 -57.35 12.91 -3.74
CA GLY A 104 -56.09 12.84 -2.99
C GLY A 104 -55.64 14.19 -2.43
N GLU A 105 -54.44 14.17 -1.89
CA GLU A 105 -53.73 15.34 -1.41
C GLU A 105 -52.30 15.32 -1.93
N ILE A 106 -51.77 16.49 -2.27
CA ILE A 106 -50.47 16.67 -2.92
C ILE A 106 -49.63 17.71 -2.17
N ARG A 107 -48.31 17.53 -2.20
CA ARG A 107 -47.32 18.49 -1.70
C ARG A 107 -46.02 18.41 -2.49
N LEU A 108 -45.13 19.38 -2.32
CA LEU A 108 -43.76 19.27 -2.85
C LEU A 108 -42.98 18.13 -2.16
N LYS A 109 -42.14 17.44 -2.92
CA LYS A 109 -41.17 16.45 -2.42
C LYS A 109 -39.80 17.09 -2.20
N GLY A 110 -39.02 16.47 -1.31
CA GLY A 110 -37.59 16.69 -1.24
C GLY A 110 -37.15 17.66 -0.16
N LYS A 111 -35.83 17.81 -0.07
CA LYS A 111 -35.13 18.79 0.78
C LYS A 111 -34.30 19.76 -0.06
N MET A 112 -33.75 19.31 -1.18
CA MET A 112 -32.90 20.12 -2.06
C MET A 112 -33.73 20.77 -3.19
N THR A 113 -33.21 21.85 -3.77
CA THR A 113 -33.90 22.66 -4.79
C THR A 113 -33.96 22.02 -6.16
N ASP A 114 -33.17 20.99 -6.42
CA ASP A 114 -33.25 20.14 -7.63
C ASP A 114 -34.66 19.55 -7.84
N HIS A 115 -35.40 19.31 -6.76
CA HIS A 115 -36.78 18.85 -6.84
C HIS A 115 -37.79 19.92 -7.31
N VAL A 116 -37.44 21.20 -7.28
CA VAL A 116 -38.38 22.31 -7.55
C VAL A 116 -37.81 23.36 -8.50
N SER A 117 -36.59 23.16 -9.00
CA SER A 117 -35.95 24.01 -10.00
C SER A 117 -36.61 23.80 -11.37
N GLY A 118 -36.65 24.87 -12.17
CA GLY A 118 -37.31 24.82 -13.48
C GLY A 118 -38.83 24.58 -13.40
N LYS A 119 -39.36 23.92 -14.44
CA LYS A 119 -40.81 23.65 -14.62
C LYS A 119 -41.26 22.30 -14.07
N LYS A 120 -40.38 21.30 -13.98
CA LYS A 120 -40.74 19.93 -13.56
C LYS A 120 -40.60 19.74 -12.05
N TRP A 121 -41.57 20.21 -11.26
CA TRP A 121 -41.52 20.06 -9.80
C TRP A 121 -41.82 18.63 -9.37
N SER A 122 -41.17 18.18 -8.31
CA SER A 122 -41.40 16.88 -7.70
C SER A 122 -42.50 16.97 -6.64
N PHE A 123 -43.45 16.06 -6.72
CA PHE A 123 -44.59 15.98 -5.84
C PHE A 123 -44.62 14.68 -5.04
N ARG A 124 -45.26 14.74 -3.87
CA ARG A 124 -45.72 13.56 -3.14
C ARG A 124 -47.24 13.61 -3.08
N VAL A 125 -47.87 12.52 -3.50
CA VAL A 125 -49.32 12.37 -3.54
C VAL A 125 -49.72 11.26 -2.57
N LYS A 126 -50.83 11.48 -1.85
CA LYS A 126 -51.53 10.44 -1.11
C LYS A 126 -53.01 10.43 -1.51
N THR A 127 -53.57 9.26 -1.78
CA THR A 127 -54.98 9.08 -2.10
C THR A 127 -55.81 8.93 -0.80
N LYS A 128 -57.14 8.98 -0.92
CA LYS A 128 -58.02 8.59 0.18
C LYS A 128 -57.97 7.07 0.42
N LYS A 129 -58.40 6.63 1.61
CA LYS A 129 -58.24 5.25 2.12
C LYS A 129 -58.72 4.14 1.16
N ASN A 130 -59.72 4.40 0.32
CA ASN A 130 -60.30 3.40 -0.60
C ASN A 130 -59.96 3.65 -2.08
N ASP A 131 -59.15 4.68 -2.36
CA ASP A 131 -58.72 5.04 -3.70
C ASP A 131 -57.24 4.66 -3.88
N ALA A 132 -56.83 4.29 -5.09
CA ALA A 132 -55.43 4.00 -5.40
C ALA A 132 -55.09 4.35 -6.85
N PHE A 133 -53.87 4.83 -7.08
CA PHE A 133 -53.30 5.01 -8.41
C PHE A 133 -52.37 3.84 -8.73
N MET A 134 -52.72 3.00 -9.70
CA MET A 134 -51.96 1.78 -10.05
C MET A 134 -51.66 0.90 -8.81
N GLY A 135 -52.62 0.77 -7.89
CA GLY A 135 -52.46 0.02 -6.64
C GLY A 135 -51.64 0.73 -5.56
N MET A 136 -51.24 1.98 -5.78
CA MET A 136 -50.50 2.81 -4.83
C MET A 136 -51.44 3.81 -4.14
N GLN A 137 -51.39 3.84 -2.81
CA GLN A 137 -52.07 4.90 -2.03
C GLN A 137 -51.17 6.11 -1.77
N ARG A 138 -49.86 5.92 -1.85
CA ARG A 138 -48.87 6.97 -1.70
C ARG A 138 -47.80 6.76 -2.73
N PHE A 139 -47.46 7.82 -3.44
CA PHE A 139 -46.45 7.78 -4.49
C PHE A 139 -45.86 9.16 -4.67
N THR A 140 -44.76 9.20 -5.39
CA THR A 140 -44.07 10.40 -5.78
C THR A 140 -44.11 10.54 -7.28
N LEU A 141 -44.23 11.79 -7.74
CA LEU A 141 -44.08 12.18 -9.14
C LEU A 141 -42.85 13.07 -9.19
N GLN A 142 -41.83 12.70 -9.96
CA GLN A 142 -40.58 13.44 -9.98
C GLN A 142 -39.94 13.47 -11.36
N HIS A 143 -39.05 14.44 -11.55
CA HIS A 143 -38.20 14.48 -12.73
C HIS A 143 -37.35 13.19 -12.78
N PRO A 144 -37.37 12.39 -13.87
CA PRO A 144 -36.62 11.13 -13.96
C PRO A 144 -35.12 11.25 -13.58
N GLY A 145 -34.49 12.35 -13.97
CA GLY A 145 -33.12 12.70 -13.60
C GLY A 145 -32.79 12.78 -12.10
N THR A 146 -33.75 13.01 -11.19
CA THR A 146 -33.50 12.99 -9.73
C THR A 146 -33.37 11.57 -9.17
N ARG A 147 -33.47 10.56 -10.04
CA ARG A 147 -33.38 9.13 -9.73
C ARG A 147 -32.45 8.36 -10.67
N GLY A 148 -31.74 9.03 -11.57
CA GLY A 148 -30.95 8.31 -12.57
C GLY A 148 -31.81 7.67 -13.66
N TYR A 149 -32.99 8.20 -13.94
CA TYR A 149 -33.85 7.78 -15.06
C TYR A 149 -34.18 6.26 -15.03
N VAL A 150 -34.06 5.56 -16.17
CA VAL A 150 -34.42 4.14 -16.30
C VAL A 150 -33.57 3.20 -15.44
N TYR A 151 -32.40 3.63 -14.98
CA TYR A 151 -31.55 2.80 -14.13
C TYR A 151 -32.18 2.51 -12.76
N GLU A 152 -33.03 3.41 -12.23
CA GLU A 152 -33.77 3.16 -10.98
C GLU A 152 -34.81 2.05 -11.17
N TRP A 153 -35.49 2.05 -12.31
CA TRP A 153 -36.41 0.97 -12.66
C TRP A 153 -35.68 -0.37 -12.75
N LEU A 154 -34.54 -0.40 -13.46
CA LEU A 154 -33.72 -1.62 -13.57
C LEU A 154 -33.22 -2.09 -12.20
N HIS A 155 -32.86 -1.18 -11.29
CA HIS A 155 -32.50 -1.51 -9.92
C HIS A 155 -33.66 -2.20 -9.17
N HIS A 156 -34.87 -1.66 -9.27
CA HIS A 156 -36.04 -2.29 -8.65
C HIS A 156 -36.35 -3.67 -9.24
N GLU A 157 -36.21 -3.87 -10.55
CA GLU A 157 -36.41 -5.19 -11.16
C GLU A 157 -35.33 -6.20 -10.72
N MET A 158 -34.06 -5.78 -10.59
CA MET A 158 -33.01 -6.61 -9.99
C MET A 158 -33.35 -7.02 -8.56
N CYS A 159 -33.77 -6.07 -7.72
CA CYS A 159 -34.15 -6.37 -6.34
C CYS A 159 -35.36 -7.31 -6.26
N LYS A 160 -36.37 -7.08 -7.11
CA LYS A 160 -37.58 -7.91 -7.16
C LYS A 160 -37.28 -9.35 -7.56
N ARG A 161 -36.40 -9.55 -8.54
CA ARG A 161 -35.92 -10.89 -8.97
C ARG A 161 -35.30 -11.66 -7.80
N GLU A 162 -34.52 -10.98 -6.97
CA GLU A 162 -33.86 -11.57 -5.79
C GLU A 162 -34.76 -11.57 -4.54
N GLY A 163 -36.06 -11.30 -4.70
CA GLY A 163 -37.03 -11.34 -3.61
C GLY A 163 -36.87 -10.23 -2.56
N ILE A 164 -36.12 -9.18 -2.85
CA ILE A 164 -36.01 -7.97 -2.02
C ILE A 164 -37.24 -7.09 -2.27
N ILE A 165 -37.78 -6.47 -1.22
CA ILE A 165 -38.95 -5.59 -1.34
C ILE A 165 -38.58 -4.41 -2.24
N ALA A 166 -39.24 -4.31 -3.39
CA ALA A 166 -39.01 -3.27 -4.39
C ALA A 166 -40.24 -2.38 -4.56
N LEU A 167 -39.99 -1.12 -4.92
CA LEU A 167 -41.05 -0.14 -5.18
C LEU A 167 -41.54 -0.28 -6.61
N ARG A 168 -42.84 -0.03 -6.84
CA ARG A 168 -43.31 0.22 -8.22
C ARG A 168 -42.66 1.50 -8.73
N TYR A 169 -42.05 1.44 -9.90
CA TYR A 169 -41.44 2.58 -10.58
C TYR A 169 -41.88 2.58 -12.05
N GLU A 170 -42.34 3.70 -12.58
CA GLU A 170 -42.82 3.78 -13.95
C GLU A 170 -42.68 5.20 -14.54
N PHE A 171 -42.66 5.31 -15.87
CA PHE A 171 -42.74 6.58 -16.58
C PHE A 171 -44.16 6.91 -17.05
N ILE A 172 -44.61 8.13 -16.77
CA ILE A 172 -45.93 8.65 -17.15
C ILE A 172 -45.78 10.00 -17.86
N ASN A 173 -46.76 10.39 -18.67
CA ASN A 173 -46.95 11.77 -19.09
C ASN A 173 -47.83 12.49 -18.06
N LEU A 174 -47.33 13.58 -17.47
CA LEU A 174 -48.00 14.29 -16.38
C LEU A 174 -48.55 15.64 -16.85
N THR A 175 -49.83 15.88 -16.57
CA THR A 175 -50.48 17.19 -16.68
C THR A 175 -50.84 17.71 -15.29
N VAL A 176 -50.55 18.98 -15.00
CA VAL A 176 -50.95 19.63 -13.73
C VAL A 176 -51.65 20.95 -14.06
N ASN A 177 -52.89 21.12 -13.61
CA ASN A 177 -53.71 22.32 -13.85
C ASN A 177 -53.77 22.74 -15.34
N GLY A 178 -53.91 21.75 -16.24
CA GLY A 178 -53.91 21.97 -17.69
C GLY A 178 -52.54 22.07 -18.38
N ASP A 179 -51.45 22.27 -17.63
CA ASP A 179 -50.10 22.32 -18.19
C ASP A 179 -49.54 20.90 -18.38
N ASN A 180 -49.27 20.49 -19.62
CA ASN A 180 -48.56 19.24 -19.90
C ASN A 180 -47.06 19.42 -19.56
N LEU A 181 -46.63 18.74 -18.50
CA LEU A 181 -45.26 18.80 -17.99
C LEU A 181 -44.36 17.70 -18.56
N GLY A 182 -44.86 16.84 -19.45
CA GLY A 182 -44.10 15.78 -20.12
C GLY A 182 -43.88 14.54 -19.26
N VAL A 183 -42.80 13.81 -19.55
CA VAL A 183 -42.38 12.57 -18.90
C VAL A 183 -41.96 12.82 -17.45
N TYR A 184 -42.58 12.05 -16.57
CA TYR A 184 -42.33 12.01 -15.13
C TYR A 184 -42.10 10.57 -14.68
N ALA A 185 -41.25 10.40 -13.68
CA ALA A 185 -41.14 9.14 -12.95
C ALA A 185 -42.19 9.11 -11.84
N VAL A 186 -43.03 8.07 -11.81
CA VAL A 186 -43.80 7.69 -10.63
C VAL A 186 -43.04 6.65 -9.82
N GLU A 187 -42.93 6.87 -8.51
CA GLU A 187 -42.26 5.99 -7.55
C GLU A 187 -43.22 5.71 -6.40
N GLU A 188 -43.49 4.43 -6.10
CA GLU A 188 -44.30 4.03 -4.96
C GLU A 188 -43.69 4.52 -3.65
N ASN A 189 -44.54 4.82 -2.67
CA ASN A 189 -44.10 5.23 -1.34
C ASN A 189 -44.49 4.21 -0.28
N PHE A 190 -43.82 4.29 0.86
CA PHE A 190 -43.91 3.31 1.93
C PHE A 190 -45.30 3.26 2.58
N GLY A 191 -45.86 2.07 2.70
CA GLY A 191 -47.17 1.80 3.29
C GLY A 191 -47.59 0.33 3.16
N GLN A 192 -48.76 -0.03 3.68
CA GLN A 192 -49.27 -1.40 3.56
C GLN A 192 -49.46 -1.88 2.10
N PRO A 193 -49.85 -1.03 1.13
CA PRO A 193 -49.92 -1.46 -0.28
C PRO A 193 -48.57 -1.93 -0.85
N LEU A 194 -47.45 -1.34 -0.42
CA LEU A 194 -46.11 -1.78 -0.82
C LEU A 194 -45.82 -3.19 -0.29
N VAL A 195 -46.14 -3.43 0.98
CA VAL A 195 -45.96 -4.72 1.65
C VAL A 195 -46.78 -5.80 0.94
N GLN A 196 -48.05 -5.50 0.63
CA GLN A 196 -48.95 -6.40 -0.09
C GLN A 196 -48.45 -6.68 -1.52
N ASN A 197 -47.98 -5.65 -2.23
CA ASN A 197 -47.43 -5.81 -3.59
C ASN A 197 -46.20 -6.72 -3.65
N ASN A 198 -45.44 -6.77 -2.56
CA ASN A 198 -44.26 -7.62 -2.43
C ASN A 198 -44.58 -8.97 -1.78
N ASN A 199 -45.86 -9.35 -1.72
CA ASN A 199 -46.34 -10.62 -1.16
C ASN A 199 -45.84 -10.85 0.28
N ARG A 200 -45.79 -9.79 1.09
CA ARG A 200 -45.37 -9.87 2.49
C ARG A 200 -46.56 -9.88 3.44
N PRO A 201 -46.47 -10.57 4.59
CA PRO A 201 -47.44 -10.45 5.67
C PRO A 201 -47.59 -8.99 6.12
N LYS A 202 -48.75 -8.65 6.68
CA LYS A 202 -48.99 -7.31 7.22
C LYS A 202 -47.96 -6.96 8.31
N GLY A 203 -47.13 -5.96 8.07
CA GLY A 203 -46.05 -5.56 8.99
C GLY A 203 -45.63 -4.10 8.78
N PRO A 204 -44.90 -3.50 9.73
CA PRO A 204 -44.52 -2.10 9.66
C PRO A 204 -43.34 -1.89 8.69
N VAL A 205 -43.41 -0.80 7.92
CA VAL A 205 -42.26 -0.25 7.18
C VAL A 205 -41.73 0.95 7.94
N PHE A 206 -40.43 0.98 8.19
CA PHE A 206 -39.79 1.91 9.11
C PHE A 206 -38.40 2.36 8.62
N ARG A 207 -37.83 3.35 9.32
CA ARG A 207 -36.51 3.93 9.05
C ARG A 207 -35.92 4.57 10.30
N PHE A 208 -34.64 4.95 10.25
CA PHE A 208 -34.09 5.98 11.12
C PHE A 208 -34.60 7.35 10.68
N ASN A 209 -35.00 8.21 11.62
CA ASN A 209 -35.50 9.55 11.31
C ASN A 209 -34.33 10.52 11.04
N PRO A 210 -34.18 11.07 9.82
CA PRO A 210 -33.05 11.92 9.48
C PRO A 210 -33.31 13.43 9.71
N THR A 211 -34.38 13.81 10.42
CA THR A 211 -34.80 15.22 10.54
C THR A 211 -33.69 16.09 11.14
N LEU A 212 -33.04 15.61 12.20
CA LEU A 212 -31.99 16.34 12.89
C LEU A 212 -30.68 16.39 12.07
N TYR A 213 -30.38 15.34 11.31
CA TYR A 213 -29.31 15.37 10.29
C TYR A 213 -29.52 16.51 9.29
N TRP A 214 -30.74 16.64 8.74
CA TRP A 214 -31.06 17.71 7.81
C TRP A 214 -31.03 19.10 8.45
N GLN A 215 -31.34 19.22 9.75
CA GLN A 215 -31.19 20.49 10.47
C GLN A 215 -29.72 20.91 10.55
N ALA A 216 -28.79 19.98 10.72
CA ALA A 216 -27.37 20.32 10.71
C ALA A 216 -26.85 20.68 9.32
N ARG A 217 -27.34 20.03 8.26
CA ARG A 217 -27.06 20.44 6.88
C ARG A 217 -27.54 21.87 6.61
N LEU A 218 -28.72 22.23 7.12
CA LEU A 218 -29.25 23.60 7.07
C LEU A 218 -28.33 24.60 7.79
N ASN A 219 -27.90 24.27 9.01
CA ASN A 219 -26.97 25.10 9.78
C ASN A 219 -25.66 25.31 9.02
N ALA A 220 -25.08 24.26 8.44
CA ALA A 220 -23.86 24.34 7.63
C ALA A 220 -24.03 25.23 6.38
N MET A 221 -25.16 25.14 5.67
CA MET A 221 -25.47 26.03 4.55
C MET A 221 -25.60 27.50 4.97
N GLN A 222 -26.06 27.74 6.19
CA GLN A 222 -26.13 29.06 6.81
C GLN A 222 -24.81 29.49 7.46
N ARG A 223 -23.73 28.70 7.29
CA ARG A 223 -22.41 28.91 7.90
C ARG A 223 -22.46 28.97 9.45
N VAL A 224 -23.41 28.25 10.05
CA VAL A 224 -23.52 28.06 11.49
C VAL A 224 -22.79 26.79 11.87
N TYR A 225 -21.68 26.94 12.60
CA TYR A 225 -20.84 25.85 13.07
C TYR A 225 -20.93 25.75 14.59
N ILE A 226 -21.78 24.83 15.06
CA ILE A 226 -21.97 24.51 16.48
C ILE A 226 -21.76 23.01 16.68
N ALA A 227 -21.56 22.57 17.93
CA ALA A 227 -21.58 21.15 18.28
C ALA A 227 -22.99 20.59 18.05
N GLN A 228 -23.11 19.51 17.27
CA GLN A 228 -24.39 18.96 16.81
C GLN A 228 -24.46 17.45 16.99
N GLU A 229 -24.15 16.96 18.20
CA GLU A 229 -24.20 15.53 18.55
C GLU A 229 -25.56 14.89 18.25
N PHE A 230 -26.64 15.68 18.25
CA PHE A 230 -27.99 15.24 17.88
C PHE A 230 -28.12 14.72 16.43
N THR A 231 -27.09 14.88 15.60
CA THR A 231 -27.03 14.40 14.21
C THR A 231 -26.49 12.99 14.09
N ASN A 232 -25.88 12.47 15.15
CA ASN A 232 -25.24 11.16 15.15
C ASN A 232 -26.27 10.07 14.88
N PHE A 233 -25.87 9.07 14.10
CA PHE A 233 -26.67 7.90 13.78
C PHE A 233 -27.15 7.19 15.06
N GLN A 234 -26.30 7.14 16.09
CA GLN A 234 -26.62 6.58 17.40
C GLN A 234 -27.81 7.27 18.10
N HIS A 235 -28.10 8.52 17.77
CA HIS A 235 -29.20 9.30 18.34
C HIS A 235 -30.45 9.35 17.44
N ALA A 236 -30.39 8.78 16.23
CA ALA A 236 -31.53 8.76 15.33
C ALA A 236 -32.61 7.82 15.86
N HIS A 237 -33.80 8.34 16.19
CA HIS A 237 -34.91 7.48 16.60
C HIS A 237 -35.49 6.73 15.40
N VAL A 238 -35.98 5.52 15.65
CA VAL A 238 -36.67 4.70 14.64
C VAL A 238 -38.12 5.18 14.51
N GLU A 239 -38.60 5.34 13.28
CA GLU A 239 -39.98 5.75 13.01
C GLU A 239 -40.66 4.90 11.92
N ALA A 240 -41.96 4.68 12.09
CA ALA A 240 -42.82 4.10 11.06
C ALA A 240 -43.22 5.14 10.00
N PHE A 241 -43.31 4.74 8.72
CA PHE A 241 -43.76 5.64 7.64
C PHE A 241 -45.25 5.98 7.73
N SER A 242 -46.08 5.01 8.13
CA SER A 242 -47.53 5.15 8.19
C SER A 242 -48.02 5.39 9.61
N LYS A 243 -47.35 6.29 10.38
CA LYS A 243 -47.56 6.46 11.85
C LYS A 243 -49.01 6.32 12.29
N LYS A 244 -49.92 7.11 11.70
CA LYS A 244 -51.34 7.06 12.05
C LYS A 244 -51.91 5.63 11.94
N GLU A 245 -51.74 4.99 10.80
CA GLU A 245 -52.20 3.63 10.55
C GLU A 245 -51.52 2.61 11.48
N THR A 246 -50.19 2.69 11.62
CA THR A 246 -49.38 1.80 12.46
C THR A 246 -49.80 1.85 13.92
N PHE A 247 -50.07 3.04 14.48
CA PHE A 247 -50.41 3.17 15.90
C PHE A 247 -51.90 3.02 16.21
N THR A 248 -52.78 3.06 15.20
CA THR A 248 -54.21 2.74 15.37
C THR A 248 -54.51 1.25 15.28
N ASP A 249 -53.65 0.48 14.61
CA ASP A 249 -53.81 -0.95 14.45
C ASP A 249 -52.95 -1.70 15.47
N SER A 250 -53.57 -2.42 16.41
CA SER A 250 -52.86 -3.08 17.52
C SER A 250 -51.76 -4.04 17.04
N SER A 251 -52.04 -4.84 16.00
CA SER A 251 -51.08 -5.82 15.47
C SER A 251 -49.85 -5.15 14.82
N LEU A 252 -50.07 -4.07 14.08
CA LEU A 252 -48.97 -3.29 13.49
C LEU A 252 -48.20 -2.51 14.54
N LYS A 253 -48.87 -2.01 15.57
CA LYS A 253 -48.24 -1.30 16.68
C LYS A 253 -47.29 -2.23 17.44
N GLU A 254 -47.74 -3.42 17.81
CA GLU A 254 -46.92 -4.43 18.48
C GLU A 254 -45.72 -4.82 17.62
N SER A 255 -45.97 -5.16 16.36
CA SER A 255 -44.90 -5.48 15.40
C SER A 255 -43.88 -4.34 15.23
N PHE A 256 -44.32 -3.07 15.30
CA PHE A 256 -43.41 -1.91 15.24
C PHE A 256 -42.59 -1.74 16.51
N ILE A 257 -43.18 -2.01 17.68
CA ILE A 257 -42.45 -2.00 18.95
C ILE A 257 -41.34 -3.07 18.92
N ASP A 258 -41.65 -4.28 18.46
CA ASP A 258 -40.67 -5.35 18.28
C ASP A 258 -39.56 -4.95 17.31
N ALA A 259 -39.91 -4.40 16.15
CA ALA A 259 -38.96 -3.90 15.16
C ALA A 259 -38.04 -2.81 15.72
N ASN A 260 -38.60 -1.86 16.48
CA ASN A 260 -37.85 -0.79 17.12
C ASN A 260 -36.87 -1.34 18.16
N ILE A 261 -37.31 -2.25 19.04
CA ILE A 261 -36.43 -2.90 20.02
C ILE A 261 -35.30 -3.64 19.30
N LEU A 262 -35.64 -4.48 18.32
CA LEU A 262 -34.68 -5.31 17.60
C LEU A 262 -33.64 -4.47 16.84
N MET A 263 -34.06 -3.41 16.15
CA MET A 263 -33.15 -2.50 15.45
C MET A 263 -32.19 -1.78 16.41
N ASN A 264 -32.68 -1.33 17.57
CA ASN A 264 -31.83 -0.67 18.56
C ASN A 264 -30.84 -1.65 19.20
N LYS A 265 -31.25 -2.89 19.45
CA LYS A 265 -30.34 -3.96 19.92
C LYS A 265 -29.19 -4.20 18.96
N VAL A 266 -29.45 -4.22 17.64
CA VAL A 266 -28.38 -4.31 16.63
C VAL A 266 -27.47 -3.09 16.71
N ARG A 267 -28.06 -1.88 16.73
CA ARG A 267 -27.31 -0.61 16.77
C ARG A 267 -26.38 -0.50 17.98
N TRP A 268 -26.74 -1.12 19.10
CA TRP A 268 -25.97 -1.11 20.34
C TRP A 268 -25.13 -2.39 20.54
N GLY A 269 -25.07 -3.28 19.55
CA GLY A 269 -24.28 -4.51 19.61
C GLY A 269 -24.81 -5.56 20.59
N GLU A 270 -26.07 -5.45 21.04
CA GLU A 270 -26.70 -6.41 21.96
C GLU A 270 -27.13 -7.71 21.26
N VAL A 271 -27.36 -7.65 19.94
CA VAL A 271 -27.69 -8.82 19.11
C VAL A 271 -26.90 -8.76 17.81
N GLN A 272 -26.57 -9.94 17.28
CA GLN A 272 -25.93 -10.05 15.98
C GLN A 272 -26.89 -9.60 14.87
N VAL A 273 -26.33 -9.08 13.77
CA VAL A 273 -27.10 -8.64 12.60
C VAL A 273 -27.88 -9.82 12.02
N ALA A 274 -27.26 -11.01 11.93
CA ALA A 274 -27.90 -12.22 11.43
C ALA A 274 -29.08 -12.70 12.32
N ASP A 275 -29.08 -12.35 13.60
CA ASP A 275 -30.18 -12.66 14.52
C ASP A 275 -31.37 -11.70 14.35
N ALA A 276 -31.14 -10.49 13.87
CA ALA A 276 -32.16 -9.48 13.69
C ALA A 276 -32.70 -9.37 12.25
N PHE A 277 -31.85 -9.60 11.25
CA PHE A 277 -32.18 -9.40 9.84
C PHE A 277 -32.37 -10.73 9.10
N ASP A 278 -33.13 -10.68 8.01
CA ASP A 278 -33.02 -11.65 6.93
C ASP A 278 -31.69 -11.39 6.22
N VAL A 279 -30.65 -12.10 6.67
CA VAL A 279 -29.26 -11.81 6.33
C VAL A 279 -28.96 -12.02 4.84
N GLU A 280 -29.60 -13.00 4.21
CA GLU A 280 -29.42 -13.31 2.79
C GLU A 280 -29.98 -12.18 1.91
N LYS A 281 -31.18 -11.68 2.22
CA LYS A 281 -31.76 -10.54 1.49
C LYS A 281 -30.97 -9.26 1.73
N LEU A 282 -30.48 -9.04 2.96
CA LEU A 282 -29.65 -7.88 3.27
C LEU A 282 -28.34 -7.94 2.46
N ALA A 283 -27.65 -9.07 2.49
CA ALA A 283 -26.42 -9.31 1.74
C ALA A 283 -26.61 -9.12 0.23
N MET A 284 -27.69 -9.70 -0.32
CA MET A 284 -28.03 -9.56 -1.73
C MET A 284 -28.32 -8.10 -2.13
N ARG A 285 -29.01 -7.33 -1.29
CA ARG A 285 -29.21 -5.89 -1.53
C ARG A 285 -27.89 -5.16 -1.63
N TYR A 286 -26.94 -5.41 -0.71
CA TYR A 286 -25.63 -4.78 -0.75
C TYR A 286 -24.86 -5.17 -2.02
N ALA A 287 -24.87 -6.44 -2.42
CA ALA A 287 -24.22 -6.91 -3.64
C ALA A 287 -24.81 -6.29 -4.91
N LEU A 288 -26.13 -6.11 -4.98
CA LEU A 288 -26.79 -5.41 -6.10
C LEU A 288 -26.45 -3.91 -6.13
N LEU A 289 -26.25 -3.28 -4.97
CA LEU A 289 -25.79 -1.90 -4.89
C LEU A 289 -24.32 -1.76 -5.31
N ASP A 290 -23.46 -2.74 -5.04
CA ASP A 290 -22.13 -2.81 -5.64
C ASP A 290 -22.20 -2.90 -7.17
N LEU A 291 -23.08 -3.75 -7.68
CA LEU A 291 -23.27 -3.90 -9.12
C LEU A 291 -23.69 -2.58 -9.80
N CYS A 292 -24.61 -1.80 -9.22
CA CYS A 292 -25.02 -0.51 -9.77
C CYS A 292 -24.20 0.70 -9.28
N GLY A 293 -23.20 0.52 -8.40
CA GLY A 293 -22.43 1.64 -7.81
C GLY A 293 -23.25 2.58 -6.92
N GLY A 294 -24.21 2.03 -6.18
CA GLY A 294 -25.23 2.74 -5.43
C GLY A 294 -24.91 3.03 -3.96
N TYR A 295 -23.67 3.41 -3.62
CA TYR A 295 -23.18 3.41 -2.23
C TYR A 295 -23.92 4.36 -1.29
N HIS A 296 -24.50 5.43 -1.82
CA HIS A 296 -25.30 6.33 -0.99
C HIS A 296 -26.62 5.70 -0.50
N SER A 297 -27.14 4.67 -1.19
CA SER A 297 -28.40 4.00 -0.84
C SER A 297 -28.34 3.26 0.50
N VAL A 298 -27.15 3.00 1.02
CA VAL A 298 -26.94 2.29 2.27
C VAL A 298 -26.62 3.20 3.45
N ASP A 299 -26.56 4.53 3.26
CA ASP A 299 -26.43 5.49 4.36
C ASP A 299 -27.61 5.36 5.34
N TRP A 300 -27.35 5.54 6.64
CA TRP A 300 -28.35 5.35 7.69
C TRP A 300 -29.60 6.23 7.51
N SER A 301 -29.44 7.41 6.89
CA SER A 301 -30.53 8.34 6.61
C SER A 301 -31.40 7.92 5.42
N ASP A 302 -30.88 7.05 4.55
CA ASP A 302 -31.49 6.61 3.29
C ASP A 302 -31.93 5.14 3.27
N VAL A 303 -31.48 4.30 4.20
CA VAL A 303 -31.99 2.93 4.35
C VAL A 303 -33.47 2.89 4.78
N LYS A 304 -34.14 1.81 4.38
CA LYS A 304 -35.57 1.56 4.59
C LYS A 304 -35.75 0.09 4.94
N PHE A 305 -36.66 -0.19 5.87
CA PHE A 305 -36.81 -1.52 6.45
C PHE A 305 -38.27 -1.92 6.53
N TYR A 306 -38.51 -3.22 6.45
CA TYR A 306 -39.78 -3.86 6.76
C TYR A 306 -39.53 -4.89 7.86
N TYR A 307 -40.44 -4.97 8.83
CA TYR A 307 -40.40 -6.06 9.81
C TYR A 307 -41.40 -7.14 9.43
N ASN A 308 -40.88 -8.35 9.25
CA ASN A 308 -41.68 -9.53 8.98
C ASN A 308 -42.15 -10.14 10.31
N PRO A 309 -43.44 -10.02 10.69
CA PRO A 309 -43.91 -10.49 11.99
C PRO A 309 -43.98 -12.02 12.10
N VAL A 310 -43.96 -12.74 10.96
CA VAL A 310 -43.96 -14.21 10.94
C VAL A 310 -42.56 -14.74 11.22
N LEU A 311 -41.56 -14.21 10.52
CA LEU A 311 -40.16 -14.61 10.71
C LEU A 311 -39.51 -13.95 11.92
N LYS A 312 -40.13 -12.86 12.43
CA LYS A 312 -39.57 -11.97 13.46
C LYS A 312 -38.21 -11.39 13.08
N LYS A 313 -38.02 -11.13 11.78
CA LYS A 313 -36.79 -10.60 11.18
C LYS A 313 -37.06 -9.28 10.45
N ILE A 314 -36.01 -8.47 10.32
CA ILE A 314 -36.01 -7.24 9.53
C ILE A 314 -35.54 -7.57 8.11
N GLU A 315 -36.31 -7.14 7.10
CA GLU A 315 -35.93 -7.24 5.69
C GLU A 315 -35.57 -5.84 5.16
N PRO A 316 -34.58 -5.75 4.25
CA PRO A 316 -34.31 -4.50 3.56
C PRO A 316 -35.42 -4.14 2.56
N VAL A 317 -35.65 -2.85 2.37
CA VAL A 317 -36.52 -2.31 1.31
C VAL A 317 -35.65 -1.54 0.33
N ALA A 318 -35.69 -1.89 -0.95
CA ALA A 318 -34.99 -1.17 -2.01
C ALA A 318 -35.57 0.23 -2.17
N TYR A 319 -34.70 1.23 -2.20
CA TYR A 319 -35.06 2.64 -2.33
C TYR A 319 -33.84 3.43 -2.77
N GLU A 320 -33.99 4.22 -3.83
CA GLU A 320 -32.95 5.13 -4.36
C GLU A 320 -31.61 4.43 -4.57
N SER A 321 -31.36 3.92 -5.77
CA SER A 321 -30.07 3.31 -6.09
C SER A 321 -28.93 4.34 -6.05
N PHE A 322 -29.18 5.61 -6.37
CA PHE A 322 -28.17 6.65 -6.64
C PHE A 322 -27.14 6.28 -7.73
N GLY A 323 -27.40 5.21 -8.48
CA GLY A 323 -26.60 4.70 -9.57
C GLY A 323 -27.12 5.16 -10.95
N PRO A 324 -26.46 4.72 -12.03
CA PRO A 324 -25.28 3.86 -12.04
C PRO A 324 -24.01 4.69 -11.83
N ARG A 325 -23.03 4.18 -11.07
CA ARG A 325 -21.69 4.80 -10.92
C ARG A 325 -20.59 3.76 -11.06
N PHE A 326 -19.47 4.16 -11.66
CA PHE A 326 -18.28 3.33 -11.69
C PHE A 326 -17.71 3.18 -10.27
N ILE A 327 -17.33 1.96 -9.91
CA ILE A 327 -16.70 1.65 -8.63
C ILE A 327 -15.24 1.22 -8.81
N ASP A 328 -14.42 1.53 -7.82
CA ASP A 328 -13.01 1.14 -7.70
C ASP A 328 -12.75 0.24 -6.47
N HIS A 329 -13.72 0.11 -5.58
CA HIS A 329 -13.78 -0.81 -4.43
C HIS A 329 -15.23 -1.22 -4.22
N ILE A 330 -15.51 -2.29 -3.46
CA ILE A 330 -16.86 -2.71 -3.01
C ILE A 330 -17.19 -2.15 -1.62
N ILE A 331 -18.48 -2.11 -1.25
CA ILE A 331 -18.95 -1.54 0.03
C ILE A 331 -18.28 -2.21 1.25
N GLY A 332 -18.07 -3.53 1.20
CA GLY A 332 -17.51 -4.29 2.32
C GLY A 332 -16.00 -4.13 2.53
N ASN A 333 -15.26 -3.51 1.60
CA ASN A 333 -13.82 -3.33 1.77
C ASN A 333 -13.53 -2.54 3.05
N TYR A 334 -12.54 -3.00 3.82
CA TYR A 334 -12.00 -2.35 5.01
C TYR A 334 -12.94 -2.29 6.23
N ARG A 335 -14.08 -3.00 6.25
CA ARG A 335 -15.10 -2.86 7.31
C ARG A 335 -15.16 -3.96 8.38
N PHE A 336 -14.70 -5.17 8.10
CA PHE A 336 -14.59 -6.23 9.13
C PHE A 336 -13.23 -6.11 9.84
N THR A 337 -13.11 -5.25 10.85
CA THR A 337 -11.83 -5.00 11.54
C THR A 337 -11.84 -5.48 13.00
N ASP A 338 -10.68 -5.84 13.54
CA ASP A 338 -10.52 -6.21 14.97
C ASP A 338 -10.60 -5.00 15.92
N THR A 339 -10.33 -3.80 15.42
CA THR A 339 -10.45 -2.53 16.16
C THR A 339 -11.84 -1.96 15.96
N GLN A 340 -12.86 -2.63 16.50
CA GLN A 340 -14.18 -2.03 16.53
C GLN A 340 -14.26 -1.06 17.70
N GLU A 341 -14.66 0.18 17.41
CA GLU A 341 -15.14 1.07 18.47
C GLU A 341 -16.29 0.35 19.17
N ALA A 342 -16.40 0.49 20.50
CA ALA A 342 -17.49 -0.14 21.25
C ALA A 342 -18.88 0.32 20.74
N PHE A 343 -18.95 1.50 20.11
CA PHE A 343 -20.17 2.09 19.58
C PHE A 343 -19.89 2.84 18.26
N PRO A 344 -19.73 2.13 17.13
CA PRO A 344 -19.45 2.78 15.85
C PRO A 344 -20.63 3.68 15.47
N ASN A 345 -20.32 4.91 15.05
CA ASN A 345 -21.34 5.87 14.60
C ASN A 345 -21.66 5.75 13.10
N ASP A 346 -21.17 4.68 12.46
CA ASP A 346 -21.42 4.33 11.06
C ASP A 346 -22.26 3.06 10.99
N TYR A 347 -23.40 3.14 10.29
CA TYR A 347 -24.33 2.02 10.16
C TYR A 347 -23.72 0.82 9.43
N HIS A 348 -22.84 1.05 8.44
CA HIS A 348 -22.25 -0.06 7.71
C HIS A 348 -21.24 -0.82 8.57
N ASP A 349 -20.46 -0.12 9.40
CA ASP A 349 -19.51 -0.78 10.30
C ASP A 349 -20.24 -1.73 11.26
N ILE A 350 -21.46 -1.39 11.71
CA ILE A 350 -22.31 -2.31 12.48
C ILE A 350 -22.79 -3.50 11.65
N ILE A 351 -23.19 -3.27 10.40
CA ILE A 351 -23.69 -4.35 9.55
C ILE A 351 -22.56 -5.32 9.18
N PHE A 352 -21.39 -4.80 8.81
CA PHE A 352 -20.21 -5.57 8.41
C PHE A 352 -19.37 -6.08 9.58
N SER A 353 -19.69 -5.76 10.84
CA SER A 353 -19.04 -6.36 11.99
C SER A 353 -19.49 -7.80 12.26
N ASP A 354 -20.67 -8.18 11.76
CA ASP A 354 -21.20 -9.53 11.86
C ASP A 354 -20.60 -10.44 10.78
N SER A 355 -19.90 -11.48 11.20
CA SER A 355 -19.22 -12.42 10.30
C SER A 355 -20.18 -13.24 9.45
N SER A 356 -21.39 -13.51 9.94
CA SER A 356 -22.43 -14.24 9.20
C SER A 356 -23.02 -13.35 8.10
N PHE A 357 -23.23 -12.06 8.38
CA PHE A 357 -23.60 -11.10 7.33
C PHE A 357 -22.49 -10.97 6.29
N PHE A 358 -21.23 -10.79 6.72
CA PHE A 358 -20.12 -10.63 5.77
C PHE A 358 -19.97 -11.88 4.89
N ALA A 359 -20.10 -13.08 5.46
CA ALA A 359 -20.10 -14.33 4.72
C ALA A 359 -21.23 -14.39 3.67
N ALA A 360 -22.46 -14.05 4.07
CA ALA A 360 -23.60 -13.99 3.14
C ALA A 360 -23.38 -12.94 2.03
N TYR A 361 -22.76 -11.80 2.36
CA TYR A 361 -22.41 -10.76 1.39
C TYR A 361 -21.38 -11.23 0.36
N ILE A 362 -20.33 -11.95 0.77
CA ILE A 362 -19.38 -12.57 -0.18
C ILE A 362 -20.09 -13.57 -1.08
N GLN A 363 -21.02 -14.38 -0.56
CA GLN A 363 -21.82 -15.32 -1.36
C GLN A 363 -22.73 -14.59 -2.36
N ALA A 364 -23.36 -13.50 -1.93
CA ALA A 364 -24.18 -12.65 -2.80
C ALA A 364 -23.32 -12.02 -3.91
N LEU A 365 -22.13 -11.50 -3.59
CA LEU A 365 -21.19 -10.97 -4.57
C LEU A 365 -20.75 -12.05 -5.58
N ARG A 366 -20.46 -13.27 -5.12
CA ARG A 366 -20.17 -14.42 -6.00
C ARG A 366 -21.36 -14.77 -6.90
N THR A 367 -22.58 -14.63 -6.41
CA THR A 367 -23.80 -14.87 -7.17
C THR A 367 -23.99 -13.81 -8.27
N VAL A 368 -23.97 -12.52 -7.91
CA VAL A 368 -24.18 -11.43 -8.88
C VAL A 368 -23.02 -11.30 -9.88
N SER A 369 -21.81 -11.70 -9.48
CA SER A 369 -20.62 -11.66 -10.34
C SER A 369 -20.42 -12.92 -11.19
N LYS A 370 -21.28 -13.94 -11.05
CA LYS A 370 -21.19 -15.16 -11.86
C LYS A 370 -21.32 -14.83 -13.36
N PRO A 371 -20.53 -15.46 -14.25
CA PRO A 371 -20.72 -15.30 -15.70
C PRO A 371 -22.17 -15.57 -16.11
N GLY A 372 -22.79 -14.64 -16.86
CA GLY A 372 -24.16 -14.75 -17.35
C GLY A 372 -25.26 -14.29 -16.38
N TYR A 373 -24.95 -13.94 -15.12
CA TYR A 373 -25.97 -13.49 -14.17
C TYR A 373 -26.70 -12.23 -14.67
N PHE A 374 -25.93 -11.19 -15.02
CA PHE A 374 -26.51 -9.92 -15.43
C PHE A 374 -27.21 -10.00 -16.79
N GLU A 375 -26.68 -10.81 -17.71
CA GLU A 375 -27.32 -11.11 -18.98
C GLU A 375 -28.67 -11.82 -18.78
N ALA A 376 -28.74 -12.75 -17.81
CA ALA A 376 -30.00 -13.37 -17.44
C ALA A 376 -30.99 -12.38 -16.79
N VAL A 377 -30.51 -11.38 -16.05
CA VAL A 377 -31.36 -10.26 -15.57
C VAL A 377 -31.93 -9.51 -16.75
N LEU A 378 -31.07 -9.04 -17.66
CA LEU A 378 -31.48 -8.25 -18.83
C LEU A 378 -32.47 -9.03 -19.71
N ALA A 379 -32.21 -10.31 -19.98
CA ALA A 379 -33.10 -11.15 -20.77
C ALA A 379 -34.53 -11.21 -20.20
N THR A 380 -34.69 -11.19 -18.88
CA THR A 380 -36.03 -11.21 -18.24
C THR A 380 -36.77 -9.88 -18.33
N VAL A 381 -36.07 -8.78 -18.57
CA VAL A 381 -36.65 -7.43 -18.53
C VAL A 381 -36.48 -6.65 -19.84
N GLN A 382 -35.85 -7.24 -20.86
CA GLN A 382 -35.37 -6.53 -22.05
C GLN A 382 -36.48 -5.76 -22.77
N GLU A 383 -37.62 -6.39 -23.04
CA GLU A 383 -38.74 -5.73 -23.74
C GLU A 383 -39.25 -4.51 -22.96
N GLU A 384 -39.38 -4.67 -21.65
CA GLU A 384 -39.87 -3.63 -20.74
C GLU A 384 -38.82 -2.53 -20.52
N LEU A 385 -37.54 -2.89 -20.54
CA LEU A 385 -36.41 -1.97 -20.49
C LEU A 385 -36.39 -1.09 -21.75
N ASP A 386 -36.47 -1.70 -22.93
CA ASP A 386 -36.43 -0.99 -24.22
C ASP A 386 -37.58 0.01 -24.34
N LYS A 387 -38.79 -0.37 -23.89
CA LYS A 387 -39.94 0.54 -23.83
C LYS A 387 -39.65 1.77 -22.95
N ARG A 388 -39.06 1.57 -21.77
CA ARG A 388 -38.77 2.65 -20.82
C ARG A 388 -37.61 3.54 -21.28
N VAL A 389 -36.60 2.95 -21.93
CA VAL A 389 -35.52 3.69 -22.60
C VAL A 389 -36.09 4.56 -23.72
N ALA A 390 -37.00 4.03 -24.55
CA ALA A 390 -37.67 4.81 -25.60
C ALA A 390 -38.50 5.97 -25.02
N ILE A 391 -39.20 5.75 -23.89
CA ILE A 391 -39.92 6.82 -23.18
C ILE A 391 -38.98 7.90 -22.64
N GLN A 392 -37.84 7.51 -22.08
CA GLN A 392 -36.82 8.46 -21.66
C GLN A 392 -36.33 9.31 -22.84
N TYR A 393 -36.03 8.67 -23.98
CA TYR A 393 -35.50 9.36 -25.15
C TYR A 393 -36.47 10.34 -25.80
N SER A 394 -37.79 10.17 -25.63
CA SER A 394 -38.77 11.09 -26.21
C SER A 394 -38.67 12.52 -25.66
N GLU A 395 -38.16 12.69 -24.44
CA GLU A 395 -37.98 14.01 -23.82
C GLU A 395 -36.53 14.30 -23.40
N PHE A 396 -35.76 13.26 -23.10
CA PHE A 396 -34.36 13.35 -22.68
C PHE A 396 -33.41 12.66 -23.67
N PRO A 397 -33.41 13.02 -24.97
CA PRO A 397 -32.58 12.35 -25.98
C PRO A 397 -31.08 12.52 -25.72
N TYR A 398 -30.71 13.54 -24.96
CA TYR A 398 -29.34 13.80 -24.51
C TYR A 398 -28.93 12.97 -23.28
N LYS A 399 -29.70 11.96 -22.88
CA LYS A 399 -29.38 11.08 -21.75
C LYS A 399 -29.26 9.66 -22.23
N ASP A 400 -28.02 9.23 -22.41
CA ASP A 400 -27.72 7.89 -22.88
C ASP A 400 -28.03 6.79 -21.84
N PHE A 401 -28.43 5.63 -22.34
CA PHE A 401 -28.59 4.40 -21.58
C PHE A 401 -27.55 3.38 -22.04
N ASN A 402 -26.56 3.12 -21.21
CA ASN A 402 -25.46 2.21 -21.48
C ASN A 402 -25.17 1.35 -20.25
N LEU A 403 -24.96 0.06 -20.50
CA LEU A 403 -24.71 -0.97 -19.48
C LEU A 403 -23.23 -1.12 -19.11
N GLU A 404 -22.35 -0.29 -19.67
CA GLU A 404 -20.90 -0.32 -19.41
C GLU A 404 -20.55 -0.21 -17.92
N VAL A 405 -21.24 0.65 -17.16
CA VAL A 405 -21.01 0.79 -15.71
C VAL A 405 -21.19 -0.54 -14.99
N PHE A 406 -22.23 -1.30 -15.32
CA PHE A 406 -22.48 -2.61 -14.74
C PHE A 406 -21.37 -3.61 -15.09
N ARG A 407 -20.91 -3.60 -16.35
CA ARG A 407 -19.80 -4.46 -16.81
C ARG A 407 -18.48 -4.13 -16.12
N HIS A 408 -18.18 -2.83 -15.95
CA HIS A 408 -17.02 -2.37 -15.19
C HIS A 408 -17.12 -2.80 -13.72
N ASN A 409 -18.26 -2.56 -13.08
CA ASN A 409 -18.47 -2.90 -11.67
C ASN A 409 -18.37 -4.42 -11.44
N LEU A 410 -18.92 -5.25 -12.34
CA LEU A 410 -18.72 -6.71 -12.31
C LEU A 410 -17.24 -7.10 -12.36
N LYS A 411 -16.45 -6.43 -13.21
CA LYS A 411 -15.01 -6.66 -13.30
C LYS A 411 -14.31 -6.25 -12.00
N THR A 412 -14.68 -5.12 -11.41
CA THR A 412 -14.15 -4.68 -10.11
C THR A 412 -14.48 -5.70 -9.01
N ILE A 413 -15.75 -6.10 -8.88
CA ILE A 413 -16.18 -7.11 -7.90
C ILE A 413 -15.38 -8.40 -8.06
N ARG A 414 -15.26 -8.94 -9.28
CA ARG A 414 -14.48 -10.17 -9.53
C ARG A 414 -13.02 -10.03 -9.12
N LYS A 415 -12.37 -8.94 -9.52
CA LYS A 415 -10.97 -8.68 -9.16
C LYS A 415 -10.77 -8.56 -7.66
N THR A 416 -11.69 -7.92 -6.95
CA THR A 416 -11.63 -7.82 -5.49
C THR A 416 -11.78 -9.18 -4.80
N LEU A 417 -12.63 -10.06 -5.33
CA LEU A 417 -12.82 -11.42 -4.80
C LEU A 417 -11.72 -12.41 -5.21
N GLU A 418 -10.83 -12.03 -6.14
CA GLU A 418 -9.75 -12.87 -6.68
C GLU A 418 -8.36 -12.32 -6.29
N ALA A 419 -8.26 -11.70 -5.11
CA ALA A 419 -7.00 -11.21 -4.58
C ALA A 419 -5.95 -12.35 -4.56
N PRO A 420 -4.72 -12.10 -5.03
CA PRO A 420 -3.72 -13.16 -5.21
C PRO A 420 -3.21 -13.74 -3.89
N LYS A 421 -3.24 -12.95 -2.80
CA LYS A 421 -2.73 -13.34 -1.49
C LYS A 421 -3.38 -12.49 -0.39
N ASN A 422 -3.94 -13.12 0.64
CA ASN A 422 -4.70 -12.40 1.68
C ASN A 422 -3.86 -12.00 2.91
N PHE A 423 -2.78 -12.75 3.17
CA PHE A 423 -1.87 -12.52 4.28
C PHE A 423 -0.48 -13.11 3.96
N HIS A 424 0.53 -12.62 4.67
CA HIS A 424 1.83 -13.29 4.77
C HIS A 424 1.84 -14.19 6.01
N ALA A 425 2.50 -15.35 5.92
CA ALA A 425 2.63 -16.29 7.01
C ALA A 425 4.11 -16.48 7.35
N PHE A 426 4.44 -16.38 8.64
CA PHE A 426 5.80 -16.43 9.16
C PHE A 426 5.89 -17.52 10.23
N LEU A 427 6.92 -18.37 10.16
CA LEU A 427 7.21 -19.32 11.21
C LEU A 427 7.69 -18.58 12.46
N SER A 428 6.95 -18.69 13.57
CA SER A 428 7.32 -18.03 14.84
C SER A 428 7.63 -19.01 15.97
N GLY A 429 7.49 -20.32 15.74
CA GLY A 429 7.89 -21.33 16.73
C GLY A 429 7.63 -22.76 16.28
N ARG A 430 8.47 -23.69 16.75
CA ARG A 430 8.35 -25.14 16.53
C ARG A 430 8.74 -25.88 17.81
N SER A 431 7.89 -26.81 18.24
CA SER A 431 8.22 -27.84 19.24
C SER A 431 8.30 -29.21 18.56
N ARG A 432 8.25 -30.33 19.30
CA ARG A 432 8.12 -31.67 18.69
C ARG A 432 6.72 -31.91 18.14
N ASP A 433 5.71 -31.41 18.86
CA ASP A 433 4.29 -31.70 18.74
C ASP A 433 3.45 -30.50 18.27
N SER A 434 4.08 -29.36 17.96
CA SER A 434 3.34 -28.19 17.51
C SER A 434 4.16 -27.27 16.62
N ILE A 435 3.45 -26.45 15.85
CA ILE A 435 4.00 -25.36 15.04
C ILE A 435 3.17 -24.09 15.26
N THR A 436 3.85 -22.95 15.35
CA THR A 436 3.24 -21.65 15.59
C THR A 436 3.60 -20.71 14.44
N LEU A 437 2.58 -20.08 13.84
CA LEU A 437 2.73 -19.12 12.76
C LEU A 437 2.18 -17.75 13.16
N GLN A 438 2.86 -16.71 12.71
CA GLN A 438 2.35 -15.33 12.72
C GLN A 438 1.82 -15.00 11.32
N LEU A 439 0.55 -14.58 11.25
CA LEU A 439 -0.12 -14.21 10.01
C LEU A 439 -0.29 -12.69 9.94
N GLN A 440 0.32 -12.05 8.97
CA GLN A 440 0.20 -10.61 8.70
C GLN A 440 -0.87 -10.37 7.64
N VAL A 441 -1.99 -9.80 8.04
CA VAL A 441 -3.08 -9.42 7.12
C VAL A 441 -2.61 -8.30 6.19
N ILE A 442 -2.86 -8.48 4.88
CA ILE A 442 -2.52 -7.48 3.85
C ILE A 442 -3.73 -7.09 2.99
N GLU A 443 -4.82 -7.85 3.04
CA GLU A 443 -5.99 -7.62 2.19
C GLU A 443 -7.14 -6.90 2.89
N SER A 444 -7.99 -6.30 2.06
CA SER A 444 -9.11 -5.44 2.49
C SER A 444 -10.41 -6.19 2.78
N LEU A 445 -10.40 -7.53 2.70
CA LEU A 445 -11.53 -8.40 3.02
C LEU A 445 -11.15 -9.44 4.09
N PRO A 446 -12.09 -9.83 4.96
CA PRO A 446 -11.84 -10.85 5.98
C PRO A 446 -11.61 -12.23 5.38
N THR A 447 -10.74 -13.00 6.03
CA THR A 447 -10.24 -14.28 5.51
C THR A 447 -10.35 -15.36 6.57
N GLU A 448 -10.90 -16.52 6.22
CA GLU A 448 -10.92 -17.71 7.06
C GLU A 448 -9.66 -18.53 6.87
N VAL A 449 -8.89 -18.72 7.94
CA VAL A 449 -7.80 -19.69 8.01
C VAL A 449 -8.38 -21.04 8.38
N LEU A 450 -8.15 -22.03 7.51
CA LEU A 450 -8.72 -23.38 7.62
C LEU A 450 -7.76 -24.34 8.33
N GLY A 451 -6.46 -24.17 8.12
CA GLY A 451 -5.44 -25.11 8.58
C GLY A 451 -4.09 -24.87 7.93
N ILE A 452 -3.21 -25.86 8.05
CA ILE A 452 -1.90 -25.89 7.38
C ILE A 452 -1.74 -27.18 6.59
N ARG A 453 -0.83 -27.16 5.61
CA ARG A 453 -0.36 -28.33 4.89
C ARG A 453 1.15 -28.47 5.11
N VAL A 454 1.59 -29.65 5.53
CA VAL A 454 2.99 -30.00 5.77
C VAL A 454 3.34 -31.22 4.93
N LYS A 455 4.28 -31.10 3.97
CA LYS A 455 4.71 -32.21 3.08
C LYS A 455 3.51 -32.98 2.46
N GLY A 456 2.43 -32.25 2.11
CA GLY A 456 1.20 -32.83 1.55
C GLY A 456 0.14 -33.26 2.59
N THR A 457 0.52 -33.47 3.86
CA THR A 457 -0.42 -33.81 4.94
C THR A 457 -1.13 -32.55 5.44
N VAL A 458 -2.45 -32.60 5.57
CA VAL A 458 -3.28 -31.45 5.98
C VAL A 458 -3.65 -31.54 7.47
N PHE A 459 -3.42 -30.45 8.20
CA PHE A 459 -3.79 -30.27 9.59
C PHE A 459 -4.81 -29.12 9.69
N LEU A 460 -6.09 -29.46 9.82
CA LEU A 460 -7.16 -28.48 9.92
C LEU A 460 -7.29 -27.93 11.35
N LEU A 461 -7.74 -26.69 11.46
CA LEU A 461 -8.24 -26.16 12.72
C LEU A 461 -9.60 -26.80 13.03
N PRO A 462 -9.91 -27.08 14.31
CA PRO A 462 -11.25 -27.56 14.70
C PRO A 462 -12.36 -26.58 14.31
N VAL A 463 -12.05 -25.28 14.41
CA VAL A 463 -12.90 -24.17 13.96
C VAL A 463 -12.03 -23.20 13.16
N PRO A 464 -12.41 -22.86 11.91
CA PRO A 464 -11.69 -21.85 11.14
C PRO A 464 -11.55 -20.54 11.90
N VAL A 465 -10.39 -19.89 11.78
CA VAL A 465 -10.16 -18.58 12.41
C VAL A 465 -10.34 -17.49 11.37
N VAL A 466 -11.21 -16.53 11.65
CA VAL A 466 -11.39 -15.34 10.81
C VAL A 466 -10.29 -14.32 11.13
N LEU A 467 -9.51 -13.98 10.13
CA LEU A 467 -8.63 -12.82 10.12
C LEU A 467 -9.44 -11.59 9.68
N PRO A 468 -9.24 -10.43 10.32
CA PRO A 468 -9.91 -9.21 9.91
C PRO A 468 -9.44 -8.73 8.55
N ALA A 469 -10.16 -7.78 7.96
CA ALA A 469 -9.66 -6.93 6.90
C ALA A 469 -8.62 -5.94 7.43
N LEU A 470 -7.63 -5.61 6.61
CA LEU A 470 -6.74 -4.48 6.86
C LEU A 470 -7.57 -3.19 6.80
N GLY A 471 -7.64 -2.41 7.87
CA GLY A 471 -8.36 -1.13 7.85
C GLY A 471 -7.60 -0.02 7.11
N ARG A 472 -8.30 0.94 6.46
CA ARG A 472 -7.70 1.98 5.58
C ARG A 472 -6.54 2.81 6.17
N LYS A 473 -6.44 2.92 7.50
CA LYS A 473 -5.44 3.74 8.21
C LYS A 473 -4.70 2.97 9.31
N HIS A 474 -4.71 1.64 9.26
CA HIS A 474 -4.18 0.81 10.34
C HIS A 474 -2.80 0.24 10.02
N ARG A 475 -2.01 0.01 11.08
CA ARG A 475 -0.78 -0.79 10.99
C ARG A 475 -1.15 -2.22 10.56
N PRO A 476 -0.22 -2.98 9.95
CA PRO A 476 -0.47 -4.38 9.63
C PRO A 476 -0.96 -5.14 10.86
N VAL A 477 -2.04 -5.90 10.70
CA VAL A 477 -2.61 -6.71 11.77
C VAL A 477 -1.93 -8.07 11.76
N PHE A 478 -1.43 -8.50 12.92
CA PHE A 478 -0.79 -9.80 13.09
C PHE A 478 -1.66 -10.72 13.95
N LYS A 479 -1.84 -11.96 13.51
CA LYS A 479 -2.51 -13.01 14.27
C LYS A 479 -1.58 -14.21 14.45
N THR A 480 -1.36 -14.62 15.69
CA THR A 480 -0.57 -15.82 16.01
C THR A 480 -1.49 -17.02 16.14
N LEU A 481 -1.22 -18.08 15.39
CA LEU A 481 -1.96 -19.34 15.42
C LEU A 481 -1.00 -20.50 15.68
N LYS A 482 -1.49 -21.50 16.43
CA LYS A 482 -0.73 -22.70 16.81
C LYS A 482 -1.48 -23.95 16.37
N TRP A 483 -0.78 -24.86 15.72
CA TRP A 483 -1.29 -26.18 15.32
C TRP A 483 -0.57 -27.28 16.09
N ALA A 484 -1.33 -28.26 16.56
CA ALA A 484 -0.77 -29.52 17.03
C ALA A 484 -0.38 -30.39 15.82
N LEU A 485 0.81 -30.96 15.87
CA LEU A 485 1.37 -31.87 14.88
C LEU A 485 1.64 -33.21 15.54
N ASP A 486 1.52 -34.29 14.76
CA ASP A 486 2.07 -35.57 15.19
C ASP A 486 3.60 -35.44 15.32
N SER A 487 4.16 -35.97 16.41
CA SER A 487 5.60 -35.99 16.70
C SER A 487 6.46 -36.61 15.59
N THR A 488 5.86 -37.38 14.69
CA THR A 488 6.50 -38.03 13.53
C THR A 488 6.62 -37.13 12.29
N VAL A 489 5.97 -35.95 12.28
CA VAL A 489 5.93 -35.05 11.12
C VAL A 489 7.17 -34.14 11.11
N GLU A 490 8.07 -34.38 10.16
CA GLU A 490 9.23 -33.51 9.92
C GLU A 490 8.85 -32.28 9.11
N VAL A 491 9.15 -31.10 9.64
CA VAL A 491 8.96 -29.80 8.98
C VAL A 491 10.34 -29.20 8.71
N ASP A 492 10.64 -28.84 7.45
CA ASP A 492 11.84 -28.05 7.13
C ASP A 492 11.61 -26.60 7.59
N THR A 493 12.05 -26.30 8.80
CA THR A 493 11.94 -24.97 9.41
C THR A 493 12.99 -23.98 8.90
N GLU A 494 14.04 -24.44 8.24
CA GLU A 494 15.09 -23.55 7.70
C GLU A 494 14.70 -22.94 6.36
N ARG A 495 14.00 -23.70 5.52
CA ARG A 495 13.62 -23.28 4.16
C ARG A 495 12.14 -23.00 3.99
N GLY A 496 11.28 -23.56 4.85
CA GLY A 496 9.83 -23.32 4.83
C GLY A 496 9.11 -23.89 3.59
N LYS A 497 9.83 -24.61 2.72
CA LYS A 497 9.33 -25.06 1.40
C LYS A 497 8.17 -26.05 1.47
N ASP A 498 8.05 -26.77 2.57
CA ASP A 498 7.06 -27.84 2.74
C ASP A 498 5.83 -27.40 3.55
N LEU A 499 5.70 -26.11 3.85
CA LEU A 499 4.70 -25.59 4.77
C LEU A 499 3.84 -24.50 4.11
N GLU A 500 2.53 -24.74 4.09
CA GLU A 500 1.55 -23.79 3.57
C GLU A 500 0.41 -23.56 4.57
N VAL A 501 -0.18 -22.36 4.55
CA VAL A 501 -1.43 -22.06 5.25
C VAL A 501 -2.58 -22.20 4.28
N LEU A 502 -3.60 -22.96 4.65
CA LEU A 502 -4.84 -23.13 3.88
C LEU A 502 -5.87 -22.10 4.33
N TYR A 503 -6.47 -21.38 3.39
CA TYR A 503 -7.42 -20.32 3.68
C TYR A 503 -8.50 -20.16 2.60
N ARG A 504 -9.49 -19.31 2.87
CA ARG A 504 -10.48 -18.83 1.91
C ARG A 504 -11.03 -17.47 2.34
N LEU A 505 -11.66 -16.72 1.45
CA LEU A 505 -12.44 -15.54 1.86
C LEU A 505 -13.59 -15.96 2.77
N LEU A 506 -13.93 -15.14 3.77
CA LEU A 506 -15.04 -15.42 4.68
C LEU A 506 -16.35 -15.61 3.91
N GLY A 507 -16.96 -16.79 4.05
CA GLY A 507 -18.21 -17.16 3.37
C GLY A 507 -18.04 -17.76 1.97
N ASP A 508 -16.82 -17.84 1.45
CA ASP A 508 -16.54 -18.42 0.15
C ASP A 508 -16.34 -19.95 0.22
N THR A 509 -16.31 -20.59 -0.94
CA THR A 509 -16.04 -22.02 -1.12
C THR A 509 -14.67 -22.30 -1.70
N ALA A 510 -14.10 -21.36 -2.47
CA ALA A 510 -12.78 -21.48 -3.07
C ALA A 510 -11.69 -21.51 -2.00
N LYS A 511 -10.89 -22.58 -1.97
CA LYS A 511 -9.77 -22.74 -1.05
C LYS A 511 -8.47 -22.34 -1.74
N HIS A 512 -7.63 -21.65 -0.99
CA HIS A 512 -6.32 -21.19 -1.41
C HIS A 512 -5.26 -21.68 -0.43
N SER A 513 -4.00 -21.63 -0.86
CA SER A 513 -2.85 -21.81 0.02
C SER A 513 -1.87 -20.66 -0.16
N CYS A 514 -1.12 -20.34 0.89
CA CYS A 514 0.04 -19.47 0.80
C CYS A 514 1.24 -20.11 1.49
N GLU A 515 2.43 -19.84 0.95
CA GLU A 515 3.70 -20.26 1.53
C GLU A 515 3.93 -19.67 2.93
N VAL A 516 4.74 -20.36 3.72
CA VAL A 516 5.24 -19.87 5.01
C VAL A 516 6.71 -19.51 4.91
N PHE A 517 7.04 -18.28 5.31
CA PHE A 517 8.42 -17.83 5.41
C PHE A 517 9.11 -18.45 6.64
N PRO A 518 10.34 -18.99 6.51
CA PRO A 518 11.02 -19.76 7.56
C PRO A 518 11.68 -18.90 8.64
N TYR A 519 11.15 -17.70 8.88
CA TYR A 519 11.70 -16.78 9.86
C TYR A 519 10.57 -16.02 10.56
N GLU A 520 10.86 -15.61 11.79
CA GLU A 520 9.96 -14.78 12.56
C GLU A 520 10.18 -13.30 12.19
N ILE A 521 9.09 -12.57 11.91
CA ILE A 521 9.16 -11.15 11.58
C ILE A 521 9.23 -10.25 12.83
N HIS A 522 8.64 -10.69 13.95
CA HIS A 522 8.63 -9.93 15.21
C HIS A 522 9.82 -10.18 16.15
N ALA A 523 10.80 -10.99 15.74
CA ALA A 523 12.07 -11.11 16.45
C ALA A 523 12.89 -9.80 16.47
N TYR A 524 12.54 -8.79 15.65
CA TYR A 524 13.29 -7.53 15.52
C TYR A 524 13.37 -6.69 16.80
N ASN A 525 12.47 -6.89 17.78
CA ASN A 525 12.56 -6.21 19.08
C ASN A 525 13.26 -7.03 20.17
N GLN A 526 13.60 -8.31 19.93
CA GLN A 526 14.22 -9.17 20.95
C GLN A 526 15.54 -9.81 20.53
N GLN A 527 15.82 -9.93 19.24
CA GLN A 527 17.14 -10.30 18.75
C GLN A 527 17.98 -9.05 18.56
N LYS A 528 19.04 -8.95 19.37
CA LYS A 528 20.22 -8.11 19.18
C LYS A 528 20.51 -7.91 17.69
N SER A 529 19.95 -6.88 17.08
CA SER A 529 20.39 -6.47 15.76
C SER A 529 21.74 -5.82 15.97
N ASN A 530 22.72 -6.29 15.23
CA ASN A 530 23.93 -5.56 14.85
C ASN A 530 23.61 -4.26 14.06
N ALA A 531 22.44 -3.63 14.30
CA ALA A 531 22.26 -2.23 14.03
C ALA A 531 23.30 -1.52 14.90
N ILE A 532 24.04 -0.62 14.26
CA ILE A 532 24.91 0.36 14.90
C ILE A 532 24.18 0.87 16.12
N LEU A 533 24.50 0.32 17.30
CA LEU A 533 24.10 0.91 18.55
C LEU A 533 24.70 2.32 18.47
N PRO A 534 23.94 3.40 18.70
CA PRO A 534 24.57 4.69 18.90
C PRO A 534 25.59 4.46 20.01
N VAL A 535 26.88 4.53 19.67
CA VAL A 535 27.93 4.38 20.66
C VAL A 535 27.63 5.47 21.68
N VAL A 536 27.22 5.04 22.87
CA VAL A 536 27.07 5.93 24.00
C VAL A 536 28.45 6.52 24.18
N PHE A 537 28.60 7.81 23.87
CA PHE A 537 29.85 8.54 24.10
C PHE A 537 30.22 8.36 25.56
N SER A 538 31.09 7.40 25.85
CA SER A 538 31.58 7.18 27.21
C SER A 538 32.29 8.45 27.63
N LYS A 539 32.17 8.79 28.93
CA LYS A 539 32.90 9.89 29.59
C LYS A 539 34.29 10.10 28.97
N ALA A 540 34.65 11.37 28.75
CA ALA A 540 36.00 11.75 28.35
C ALA A 540 37.00 11.00 29.23
N GLN A 541 37.86 10.21 28.60
CA GLN A 541 38.94 9.54 29.30
C GLN A 541 39.83 10.62 29.91
N ASP A 542 40.36 10.41 31.11
CA ASP A 542 41.13 11.45 31.83
C ASP A 542 42.41 11.89 31.08
N PHE A 543 42.84 11.12 30.07
CA PHE A 543 43.97 11.43 29.18
C PHE A 543 43.55 12.06 27.82
N ILE A 544 42.27 12.32 27.60
CA ILE A 544 41.74 12.92 26.37
C ILE A 544 41.14 14.28 26.67
N THR A 545 41.75 15.34 26.12
CA THR A 545 41.18 16.70 26.15
C THR A 545 40.35 16.95 24.89
N ILE A 546 39.25 17.70 25.03
CA ILE A 546 38.35 18.04 23.91
C ILE A 546 38.48 19.53 23.60
N ASP A 547 38.79 19.86 22.36
CA ASP A 547 38.66 21.21 21.81
C ASP A 547 37.47 21.26 20.85
N SER A 548 36.37 21.83 21.31
CA SER A 548 35.14 21.97 20.53
C SER A 548 35.23 23.01 19.42
N THR A 549 36.20 23.94 19.48
CA THR A 549 36.39 24.99 18.47
C THR A 549 37.05 24.40 17.23
N THR A 550 38.08 23.58 17.43
CA THR A 550 38.79 22.89 16.34
C THR A 550 38.25 21.49 16.06
N LYS A 551 37.16 21.09 16.73
CA LYS A 551 36.56 19.74 16.67
C LYS A 551 37.61 18.63 16.80
N SER A 552 38.48 18.76 17.80
CA SER A 552 39.62 17.86 18.00
C SER A 552 39.59 17.23 19.39
N TYR A 553 39.96 15.95 19.45
CA TYR A 553 40.35 15.25 20.67
C TYR A 553 41.88 15.20 20.74
N PHE A 554 42.48 15.41 21.91
CA PHE A 554 43.93 15.38 22.11
C PHE A 554 44.29 14.39 23.21
N ILE A 555 45.17 13.43 22.89
CA ILE A 555 45.82 12.60 23.92
C ILE A 555 46.90 13.44 24.61
N ASN A 556 46.69 13.79 25.87
CA ASN A 556 47.52 14.77 26.61
C ASN A 556 48.45 14.13 27.66
N ARG A 557 48.56 12.80 27.68
CA ARG A 557 49.47 12.06 28.57
C ARG A 557 50.46 11.25 27.74
N SER A 558 51.70 11.18 28.22
CA SER A 558 52.75 10.37 27.60
C SER A 558 52.60 8.86 27.85
N ASP A 559 51.76 8.47 28.82
CA ASP A 559 51.35 7.10 29.06
C ASP A 559 49.82 7.08 29.27
N ALA A 560 49.11 6.38 28.38
CA ALA A 560 47.66 6.36 28.29
C ALA A 560 47.13 4.93 28.17
N LEU A 561 46.14 4.57 28.99
CA LEU A 561 45.45 3.28 28.95
C LEU A 561 44.02 3.46 28.44
N LEU A 562 43.72 2.93 27.26
CA LEU A 562 42.37 2.82 26.73
C LEU A 562 41.82 1.41 27.01
N ASP A 563 41.10 1.23 28.11
CA ASP A 563 40.51 -0.07 28.49
C ASP A 563 39.00 -0.16 28.23
N GLN A 564 38.45 0.77 27.45
CA GLN A 564 37.06 0.74 26.97
C GLN A 564 37.00 1.24 25.53
N ALA A 565 35.90 0.96 24.84
CA ALA A 565 35.69 1.47 23.49
C ALA A 565 35.60 3.01 23.50
N PHE A 566 36.34 3.68 22.62
CA PHE A 566 36.27 5.12 22.38
C PHE A 566 35.88 5.40 20.94
N ALA A 567 34.96 6.35 20.73
CA ALA A 567 34.48 6.73 19.42
C ALA A 567 34.84 8.18 19.07
N VAL A 568 35.37 8.38 17.86
CA VAL A 568 35.62 9.69 17.26
C VAL A 568 34.52 9.95 16.23
N PRO A 569 33.58 10.88 16.51
CA PRO A 569 32.44 11.12 15.63
C PRO A 569 32.82 11.79 14.31
N LEU A 570 31.90 11.70 13.35
CA LEU A 570 31.99 12.35 12.05
C LEU A 570 32.34 13.85 12.16
N GLY A 571 33.32 14.30 11.38
CA GLY A 571 33.78 15.68 11.36
C GLY A 571 34.67 16.10 12.53
N TRP A 572 35.10 15.15 13.38
CA TRP A 572 36.09 15.36 14.43
C TRP A 572 37.40 14.63 14.14
N THR A 573 38.50 15.09 14.75
CA THR A 573 39.82 14.44 14.62
C THR A 573 40.37 14.06 15.99
N LEU A 574 40.84 12.83 16.17
CA LEU A 574 41.65 12.46 17.34
C LEU A 574 43.13 12.61 17.00
N LYS A 575 43.81 13.46 17.76
CA LYS A 575 45.20 13.86 17.59
C LYS A 575 46.06 13.32 18.72
N ALA A 576 47.22 12.81 18.35
CA ALA A 576 48.24 12.35 19.28
C ALA A 576 49.62 12.78 18.80
N THR A 577 50.44 13.28 19.72
CA THR A 577 51.83 13.67 19.47
C THR A 577 52.75 12.96 20.46
N ALA A 578 53.99 12.70 20.05
CA ALA A 578 55.00 12.18 20.96
C ALA A 578 55.41 13.18 22.06
N PRO A 579 55.96 12.70 23.20
CA PRO A 579 56.11 11.28 23.57
C PRO A 579 54.76 10.66 23.96
N LEU A 580 54.45 9.46 23.45
CA LEU A 580 53.22 8.74 23.80
C LEU A 580 53.43 7.23 23.72
N THR A 581 53.09 6.53 24.81
CA THR A 581 52.74 5.11 24.83
C THR A 581 51.24 4.97 25.09
N LEU A 582 50.50 4.46 24.09
CA LEU A 582 49.08 4.18 24.18
C LEU A 582 48.86 2.67 24.33
N THR A 583 48.44 2.23 25.52
CA THR A 583 48.07 0.85 25.79
C THR A 583 46.57 0.65 25.51
N ILE A 584 46.21 -0.27 24.63
CA ILE A 584 44.83 -0.71 24.41
C ILE A 584 44.57 -1.93 25.30
N GLY A 585 43.75 -1.75 26.33
CA GLY A 585 43.39 -2.80 27.28
C GLY A 585 42.47 -3.87 26.70
N ALA A 586 42.12 -4.88 27.49
CA ALA A 586 41.40 -6.07 27.01
C ALA A 586 40.01 -5.75 26.44
N GLN A 587 39.36 -4.69 26.95
CA GLN A 587 38.06 -4.19 26.47
C GLN A 587 38.21 -2.88 25.65
N GLY A 588 39.44 -2.46 25.37
CA GLY A 588 39.76 -1.25 24.62
C GLY A 588 39.58 -1.42 23.11
N SER A 589 39.01 -0.41 22.46
CA SER A 589 38.97 -0.32 20.99
C SER A 589 38.71 1.12 20.55
N LEU A 590 39.15 1.49 19.35
CA LEU A 590 38.97 2.82 18.77
C LEU A 590 38.09 2.73 17.51
N GLN A 591 36.93 3.38 17.53
CA GLN A 591 36.02 3.48 16.39
C GLN A 591 36.00 4.92 15.88
N VAL A 592 36.32 5.13 14.61
CA VAL A 592 36.55 6.47 14.06
C VAL A 592 35.65 6.69 12.86
N GLU A 593 34.59 7.47 13.02
CA GLU A 593 33.80 8.03 11.91
C GLU A 593 34.38 9.37 11.41
N GLY A 594 35.25 9.98 12.22
CA GLY A 594 36.04 11.16 11.88
C GLY A 594 37.42 10.82 11.30
N SER A 595 38.47 11.45 11.81
CA SER A 595 39.86 11.26 11.34
C SER A 595 40.84 11.01 12.49
N LEU A 596 41.99 10.42 12.18
CA LEU A 596 43.12 10.24 13.10
C LEU A 596 44.37 10.94 12.60
N ASP A 597 45.08 11.60 13.51
CA ASP A 597 46.36 12.27 13.22
C ASP A 597 47.38 11.94 14.32
N PHE A 598 48.25 10.96 14.05
CA PHE A 598 49.25 10.44 15.00
C PHE A 598 50.65 10.83 14.52
N LYS A 599 51.33 11.69 15.29
CA LYS A 599 52.62 12.30 14.89
C LYS A 599 53.71 12.07 15.94
N GLY A 600 54.57 11.10 15.70
CA GLY A 600 55.83 10.92 16.42
C GLY A 600 56.94 11.85 15.93
N ILE A 601 58.01 11.96 16.73
CA ILE A 601 59.25 12.68 16.39
C ILE A 601 60.43 11.70 16.38
N GLU A 602 61.63 12.15 15.96
CA GLU A 602 62.76 11.25 15.65
C GLU A 602 63.18 10.36 16.82
N ASP A 603 63.42 10.98 17.97
CA ASP A 603 63.92 10.29 19.15
C ASP A 603 62.78 9.71 20.01
N GLU A 604 61.52 9.99 19.65
CA GLU A 604 60.33 9.62 20.41
C GLU A 604 59.17 9.25 19.46
N PRO A 605 59.07 7.99 19.01
CA PRO A 605 57.91 7.53 18.24
C PRO A 605 56.67 7.43 19.14
N ILE A 606 55.48 7.44 18.53
CA ILE A 606 54.26 7.02 19.24
C ILE A 606 54.26 5.48 19.29
N VAL A 607 54.15 4.91 20.48
CA VAL A 607 54.06 3.46 20.68
C VAL A 607 52.62 3.07 21.02
N VAL A 608 52.03 2.15 20.28
CA VAL A 608 50.71 1.58 20.55
C VAL A 608 50.88 0.11 20.94
N ALA A 609 50.52 -0.24 22.16
CA ALA A 609 50.59 -1.61 22.68
C ALA A 609 49.18 -2.21 22.82
N VAL A 610 48.85 -3.22 22.00
CA VAL A 610 47.48 -3.73 21.89
C VAL A 610 47.29 -5.06 22.60
N ASN A 611 46.50 -5.04 23.68
CA ASN A 611 46.08 -6.21 24.47
C ASN A 611 44.58 -6.52 24.31
N SER A 612 43.90 -5.88 23.35
CA SER A 612 42.46 -6.00 23.14
C SER A 612 42.02 -7.42 22.77
N ALA A 613 40.83 -7.81 23.23
CA ALA A 613 40.12 -9.00 22.77
C ALA A 613 39.25 -8.72 21.52
N ALA A 614 39.11 -7.46 21.11
CA ALA A 614 38.35 -7.10 19.92
C ALA A 614 39.11 -7.54 18.65
N PRO A 615 38.42 -8.09 17.63
CA PRO A 615 39.05 -8.52 16.37
C PRO A 615 39.72 -7.34 15.64
N ASN A 616 39.11 -6.17 15.71
CA ASN A 616 39.68 -4.91 15.23
C ASN A 616 39.83 -3.98 16.43
N TRP A 617 41.07 -3.69 16.82
CA TRP A 617 41.30 -2.72 17.90
C TRP A 617 41.10 -1.28 17.40
N LEU A 618 41.32 -1.05 16.10
CA LEU A 618 41.07 0.21 15.41
C LEU A 618 40.19 -0.02 14.19
N SER A 619 39.12 0.76 14.07
CA SER A 619 38.24 0.77 12.92
C SER A 619 38.01 2.21 12.45
N ILE A 620 38.40 2.53 11.22
CA ILE A 620 38.15 3.82 10.58
C ILE A 620 37.06 3.64 9.51
N MET A 621 35.95 4.33 9.73
CA MET A 621 34.69 4.24 9.00
C MET A 621 34.53 5.42 8.03
N PRO A 622 33.71 5.27 6.98
CA PRO A 622 33.58 6.27 5.93
C PRO A 622 32.86 7.53 6.43
N GLY A 623 33.24 8.69 5.89
CA GLY A 623 32.61 9.99 6.14
C GLY A 623 33.56 11.04 6.70
N GLY A 624 34.65 10.63 7.36
CA GLY A 624 35.68 11.52 7.89
C GLY A 624 36.63 12.09 6.83
N GLY A 625 37.48 13.03 7.24
CA GLY A 625 38.63 13.49 6.46
C GLY A 625 39.78 12.46 6.46
N PRO A 626 40.89 12.73 5.74
CA PRO A 626 42.02 11.82 5.67
C PRO A 626 42.62 11.57 7.06
N SER A 627 43.11 10.35 7.29
CA SER A 627 43.87 10.00 8.49
C SER A 627 45.35 9.84 8.17
N GLU A 628 46.21 10.43 8.99
CA GLU A 628 47.66 10.52 8.75
C GLU A 628 48.47 10.06 9.95
N TRP A 629 49.37 9.11 9.73
CA TRP A 629 50.26 8.56 10.75
C TRP A 629 51.73 8.80 10.36
N LYS A 630 52.54 9.23 11.32
CA LYS A 630 53.97 9.45 11.13
C LYS A 630 54.75 8.96 12.35
N ARG A 631 55.77 8.12 12.14
CA ARG A 631 56.66 7.60 13.20
C ARG A 631 55.86 6.91 14.32
N VAL A 632 55.16 5.84 13.96
CA VAL A 632 54.27 5.09 14.85
C VAL A 632 54.70 3.63 14.91
N ILE A 633 54.80 3.06 16.12
CA ILE A 633 55.10 1.65 16.35
C ILE A 633 53.88 0.97 16.95
N CYS A 634 53.35 -0.07 16.29
CA CYS A 634 52.24 -0.88 16.76
C CYS A 634 52.70 -2.29 17.15
N ASN A 635 52.51 -2.64 18.43
CA ASN A 635 52.72 -3.99 18.95
C ASN A 635 51.36 -4.71 19.05
N LEU A 636 51.10 -5.68 18.17
CA LEU A 636 49.78 -6.30 17.99
C LEU A 636 49.73 -7.75 18.50
N ASN A 637 48.65 -8.10 19.20
CA ASN A 637 48.37 -9.48 19.62
C ASN A 637 47.67 -10.29 18.51
N SER A 638 47.46 -11.60 18.73
CA SER A 638 46.88 -12.53 17.75
C SER A 638 45.47 -12.22 17.27
N ASN A 639 44.71 -11.44 18.05
CA ASN A 639 43.32 -11.08 17.77
C ASN A 639 43.17 -9.67 17.19
N SER A 640 44.26 -8.92 16.98
CA SER A 640 44.19 -7.48 16.71
C SER A 640 44.52 -7.13 15.26
N SER A 641 43.58 -6.53 14.52
CA SER A 641 43.84 -5.87 13.23
C SER A 641 43.35 -4.41 13.20
N ILE A 642 43.79 -3.67 12.18
CA ILE A 642 43.26 -2.34 11.82
C ILE A 642 42.29 -2.52 10.65
N LEU A 643 41.04 -2.07 10.80
CA LEU A 643 40.04 -2.05 9.74
C LEU A 643 39.89 -0.65 9.13
N LEU A 644 40.09 -0.53 7.82
CA LEU A 644 39.91 0.71 7.05
C LEU A 644 38.79 0.55 6.02
N TYR A 645 37.66 1.26 6.17
CA TYR A 645 36.53 1.14 5.26
C TYR A 645 36.16 2.48 4.64
N GLY A 646 36.31 2.62 3.32
CA GLY A 646 35.82 3.80 2.59
C GLY A 646 36.55 5.10 2.93
N VAL A 647 37.84 5.05 3.29
CA VAL A 647 38.61 6.20 3.79
C VAL A 647 39.86 6.49 2.97
N THR A 648 40.51 7.63 3.27
CA THR A 648 41.88 7.93 2.84
C THR A 648 42.82 7.82 4.03
N PHE A 649 43.81 6.93 3.95
CA PHE A 649 44.77 6.66 5.02
C PHE A 649 46.20 6.76 4.50
N ALA A 650 47.03 7.59 5.14
CA ALA A 650 48.44 7.74 4.82
C ALA A 650 49.30 7.45 6.05
N ALA A 651 50.38 6.67 5.87
CA ALA A 651 51.36 6.43 6.92
C ALA A 651 52.81 6.52 6.41
N SER A 652 53.68 7.08 7.25
CA SER A 652 55.13 7.15 7.03
C SER A 652 55.89 6.71 8.27
N GLU A 653 56.97 5.94 8.14
CA GLU A 653 57.72 5.42 9.28
C GLU A 653 56.81 4.65 10.26
N LEU A 654 55.90 3.82 9.71
CA LEU A 654 55.03 2.93 10.47
C LEU A 654 55.71 1.57 10.66
N GLU A 655 55.86 1.14 11.91
CA GLU A 655 56.33 -0.19 12.26
C GLU A 655 55.19 -0.99 12.88
N MET A 656 54.88 -2.15 12.30
CA MET A 656 53.89 -3.07 12.86
C MET A 656 54.56 -4.40 13.15
N ARG A 657 54.45 -4.88 14.39
CA ARG A 657 55.04 -6.14 14.83
C ARG A 657 54.13 -6.91 15.78
N GLY A 658 54.23 -8.23 15.80
CA GLY A 658 53.55 -9.04 16.82
C GLY A 658 53.08 -10.41 16.33
N SER A 659 51.83 -10.77 16.63
CA SER A 659 51.26 -12.10 16.29
C SER A 659 49.89 -12.06 15.60
N ALA A 660 49.40 -10.87 15.26
CA ALA A 660 48.09 -10.62 14.64
C ALA A 660 47.91 -11.35 13.31
N GLN A 661 46.78 -12.03 13.05
CA GLN A 661 46.62 -12.73 11.77
C GLN A 661 46.83 -11.83 10.53
N THR A 662 46.24 -10.64 10.57
CA THR A 662 46.41 -9.59 9.57
C THR A 662 46.61 -8.25 10.25
N PHE A 663 47.50 -7.39 9.74
CA PHE A 663 47.74 -6.08 10.34
C PHE A 663 46.75 -5.02 9.87
N ILE A 664 46.55 -4.89 8.56
CA ILE A 664 45.60 -3.93 7.98
C ILE A 664 44.66 -4.66 7.03
N GLU A 665 43.37 -4.55 7.32
CA GLU A 665 42.26 -4.97 6.47
C GLU A 665 41.60 -3.73 5.88
N ALA A 666 41.66 -3.55 4.56
CA ALA A 666 41.14 -2.38 3.88
C ALA A 666 40.09 -2.72 2.82
N PHE A 667 38.99 -1.97 2.82
CA PHE A 667 37.87 -2.11 1.91
C PHE A 667 37.46 -0.75 1.33
N ASN A 668 37.47 -0.61 0.00
CA ASN A 668 37.07 0.63 -0.69
C ASN A 668 37.88 1.87 -0.23
N THR A 669 39.17 1.69 0.05
CA THR A 669 40.03 2.68 0.73
C THR A 669 41.17 3.13 -0.19
N GLU A 670 41.54 4.41 -0.12
CA GLU A 670 42.81 4.92 -0.68
C GLU A 670 43.89 4.87 0.41
N ILE A 671 44.96 4.11 0.17
CA ILE A 671 46.02 3.86 1.16
C ILE A 671 47.41 4.21 0.58
N SER A 672 48.19 4.97 1.33
CA SER A 672 49.54 5.39 0.95
C SER A 672 50.53 5.14 2.09
N LEU A 673 51.53 4.30 1.87
CA LEU A 673 52.51 3.90 2.89
C LEU A 673 53.93 4.25 2.42
N SER A 674 54.79 4.73 3.33
CA SER A 674 56.19 5.04 3.01
C SER A 674 57.15 4.69 4.15
N HIS A 675 58.35 4.21 3.85
CA HIS A 675 59.41 3.94 4.84
C HIS A 675 58.91 3.08 6.02
N SER A 676 58.09 2.07 5.76
CA SER A 676 57.33 1.35 6.79
C SER A 676 57.66 -0.14 6.83
N SER A 677 57.55 -0.77 8.00
CA SER A 677 57.90 -2.18 8.20
C SER A 677 56.79 -2.99 8.84
N PHE A 678 56.67 -4.25 8.42
CA PHE A 678 55.67 -5.21 8.87
C PHE A 678 56.37 -6.54 9.19
N GLU A 679 56.45 -6.88 10.48
CA GLU A 679 57.24 -8.02 10.98
C GLU A 679 56.37 -9.00 11.77
N SER A 680 56.50 -10.28 11.43
CA SER A 680 55.84 -11.42 12.10
C SER A 680 54.32 -11.37 12.14
N ALA A 681 53.66 -12.13 11.25
CA ALA A 681 52.40 -12.78 11.59
C ALA A 681 51.91 -13.89 10.65
N THR A 682 50.68 -14.37 10.91
CA THR A 682 50.27 -15.74 10.57
C THR A 682 49.48 -15.89 9.26
N LYS A 683 48.87 -14.82 8.73
CA LYS A 683 48.08 -14.88 7.47
C LYS A 683 48.58 -13.90 6.39
N SER A 684 48.33 -12.60 6.51
CA SER A 684 48.70 -11.59 5.51
C SER A 684 49.10 -10.28 6.19
N ALA A 685 50.15 -9.57 5.78
CA ALA A 685 50.41 -8.26 6.39
C ALA A 685 49.32 -7.25 5.99
N LEU A 686 49.00 -7.17 4.70
CA LEU A 686 47.93 -6.30 4.18
C LEU A 686 46.88 -7.11 3.42
N GLU A 687 45.60 -6.93 3.74
CA GLU A 687 44.46 -7.43 2.95
C GLU A 687 43.70 -6.25 2.33
N LEU A 688 43.73 -6.14 1.00
CA LEU A 688 43.22 -4.99 0.25
C LEU A 688 42.08 -5.42 -0.68
N SER A 689 40.91 -4.79 -0.51
CA SER A 689 39.70 -5.11 -1.27
C SER A 689 39.10 -3.85 -1.88
N PHE A 690 39.08 -3.74 -3.21
CA PHE A 690 38.55 -2.54 -3.89
C PHE A 690 39.32 -1.27 -3.51
N CYS A 691 40.61 -1.39 -3.22
CA CYS A 691 41.46 -0.29 -2.74
C CYS A 691 42.26 0.35 -3.87
N LYS A 692 42.65 1.61 -3.68
CA LYS A 692 43.74 2.27 -4.42
C LYS A 692 44.92 2.39 -3.48
N ALA A 693 45.92 1.53 -3.64
CA ALA A 693 47.04 1.39 -2.73
C ALA A 693 48.37 1.81 -3.38
N SER A 694 49.18 2.58 -2.64
CA SER A 694 50.54 2.95 -3.04
C SER A 694 51.53 2.76 -1.89
N GLY A 695 52.76 2.35 -2.22
CA GLY A 695 53.81 2.05 -1.25
C GLY A 695 55.20 2.36 -1.77
N ILE A 696 56.03 3.02 -0.97
CA ILE A 696 57.47 3.24 -1.27
C ILE A 696 58.34 2.85 -0.08
N ASP A 697 59.43 2.13 -0.32
CA ASP A 697 60.36 1.70 0.73
C ASP A 697 59.65 0.96 1.87
N LEU A 698 58.91 -0.10 1.52
CA LEU A 698 58.19 -0.95 2.47
C LEU A 698 58.97 -2.24 2.72
N ARG A 699 58.98 -2.72 3.95
CA ARG A 699 59.65 -3.97 4.33
C ARG A 699 58.70 -4.96 4.99
N PHE A 700 58.59 -6.16 4.44
CA PHE A 700 57.78 -7.28 4.95
C PHE A 700 58.69 -8.45 5.33
N VAL A 701 58.65 -8.95 6.57
CA VAL A 701 59.56 -10.00 7.07
C VAL A 701 58.85 -11.08 7.89
N GLY A 702 59.04 -12.36 7.52
CA GLY A 702 58.61 -13.52 8.32
C GLY A 702 57.10 -13.79 8.32
N TRP A 703 56.45 -13.70 7.15
CA TRP A 703 54.99 -13.78 7.00
C TRP A 703 54.53 -14.94 6.14
N ASN A 704 53.28 -15.36 6.29
CA ASN A 704 52.67 -16.23 5.29
C ASN A 704 52.48 -15.48 3.96
N LYS A 705 51.69 -14.39 3.93
CA LYS A 705 51.58 -13.51 2.76
C LYS A 705 52.00 -12.08 3.08
N GLY A 706 52.72 -11.42 2.16
CA GLY A 706 53.00 -9.99 2.27
C GLY A 706 51.73 -9.18 2.04
N ILE A 707 51.21 -9.25 0.81
CA ILE A 707 50.00 -8.51 0.41
C ILE A 707 49.02 -9.45 -0.28
N ASP A 708 47.76 -9.44 0.15
CA ASP A 708 46.62 -10.08 -0.54
C ASP A 708 45.68 -8.99 -1.07
N SER A 709 45.69 -8.76 -2.38
CA SER A 709 44.94 -7.70 -3.04
C SER A 709 43.87 -8.26 -3.99
N LYS A 710 42.70 -7.62 -4.01
CA LYS A 710 41.62 -7.96 -4.95
C LYS A 710 40.84 -6.74 -5.44
N ALA A 711 40.58 -6.74 -6.74
CA ALA A 711 39.68 -5.80 -7.42
C ALA A 711 39.98 -4.31 -7.20
N GLY A 712 41.26 -3.92 -7.13
CA GLY A 712 41.72 -2.54 -6.93
C GLY A 712 42.95 -2.19 -7.77
N THR A 713 43.73 -1.23 -7.29
CA THR A 713 45.05 -0.87 -7.84
C THR A 713 46.11 -0.90 -6.75
N LEU A 714 47.30 -1.44 -7.06
CA LEU A 714 48.43 -1.54 -6.15
C LEU A 714 49.71 -1.07 -6.86
N VAL A 715 50.36 -0.04 -6.34
CA VAL A 715 51.63 0.49 -6.86
C VAL A 715 52.71 0.41 -5.79
N LEU A 716 53.79 -0.33 -6.02
CA LEU A 716 54.89 -0.50 -5.06
C LEU A 716 56.24 -0.14 -5.67
N GLN A 717 57.04 0.62 -4.93
CA GLN A 717 58.37 1.05 -5.34
C GLN A 717 59.41 0.78 -4.24
N GLN A 718 60.55 0.21 -4.60
CA GLN A 718 61.68 0.02 -3.68
C GLN A 718 61.34 -0.82 -2.43
N CYS A 719 60.41 -1.77 -2.55
CA CYS A 719 59.97 -2.59 -1.41
C CYS A 719 60.79 -3.88 -1.26
N LEU A 720 60.92 -4.39 -0.03
CA LEU A 720 61.57 -5.65 0.32
C LEU A 720 60.56 -6.64 0.94
N PHE A 721 60.52 -7.85 0.40
CA PHE A 721 59.78 -8.99 0.93
C PHE A 721 60.78 -10.08 1.32
N ARG A 722 60.90 -10.44 2.60
CA ARG A 722 61.87 -11.44 3.07
C ARG A 722 61.23 -12.57 3.88
N GLU A 723 61.60 -13.82 3.58
CA GLU A 723 61.18 -15.01 4.32
C GLU A 723 59.64 -15.18 4.38
N LEU A 724 58.98 -15.25 3.22
CA LEU A 724 57.52 -15.42 3.13
C LEU A 724 57.08 -16.68 2.39
N THR A 725 55.89 -17.19 2.69
CA THR A 725 55.25 -18.20 1.81
C THR A 725 54.87 -17.57 0.46
N LYS A 726 54.26 -16.38 0.47
CA LYS A 726 53.94 -15.62 -0.75
C LYS A 726 54.28 -14.14 -0.59
N GLY A 727 54.97 -13.55 -1.57
CA GLY A 727 55.19 -12.10 -1.61
C GLY A 727 53.86 -11.36 -1.79
N ILE A 728 53.27 -11.50 -2.98
CA ILE A 728 52.02 -10.81 -3.36
C ILE A 728 51.03 -11.80 -3.98
N GLU A 729 49.78 -11.78 -3.51
CA GLU A 729 48.66 -12.50 -4.13
C GLU A 729 47.66 -11.48 -4.67
N THR A 730 47.35 -11.53 -5.97
CA THR A 730 46.46 -10.58 -6.64
C THR A 730 45.37 -11.28 -7.46
N LYS A 731 44.12 -10.81 -7.38
CA LYS A 731 42.94 -11.48 -7.99
C LYS A 731 41.80 -10.55 -8.37
N ARG A 732 40.89 -11.03 -9.22
CA ARG A 732 39.62 -10.38 -9.60
C ARG A 732 39.80 -9.01 -10.28
N LYS A 733 40.55 -8.96 -11.39
CA LYS A 733 40.81 -7.74 -12.19
C LYS A 733 41.57 -6.63 -11.48
N ASP A 734 42.37 -6.99 -10.48
CA ASP A 734 43.29 -6.09 -9.81
C ASP A 734 44.37 -5.59 -10.79
N GLN A 735 44.86 -4.36 -10.61
CA GLN A 735 45.95 -3.79 -11.41
C GLN A 735 47.17 -3.52 -10.53
N VAL A 736 48.25 -4.27 -10.72
CA VAL A 736 49.44 -4.23 -9.87
C VAL A 736 50.64 -3.73 -10.66
N GLN A 737 51.35 -2.73 -10.12
CA GLN A 737 52.59 -2.18 -10.66
C GLN A 737 53.70 -2.26 -9.61
N LEU A 738 54.80 -2.91 -9.95
CA LEU A 738 55.96 -3.12 -9.08
C LEU A 738 57.21 -2.53 -9.74
N GLU A 739 57.95 -1.68 -9.03
CA GLU A 739 59.24 -1.15 -9.50
C GLU A 739 60.32 -1.30 -8.42
N ALA A 740 61.49 -1.83 -8.77
CA ALA A 740 62.60 -2.01 -7.82
C ALA A 740 62.22 -2.82 -6.56
N VAL A 741 61.26 -3.74 -6.70
CA VAL A 741 60.84 -4.64 -5.61
C VAL A 741 61.80 -5.83 -5.51
N THR A 742 62.29 -6.09 -4.30
CA THR A 742 63.15 -7.22 -3.96
C THR A 742 62.38 -8.25 -3.15
N MET A 743 62.47 -9.53 -3.54
CA MET A 743 61.93 -10.66 -2.79
C MET A 743 63.04 -11.66 -2.48
N ASP A 744 63.23 -12.03 -1.23
CA ASP A 744 64.37 -12.82 -0.78
C ASP A 744 63.91 -13.93 0.19
N GLY A 745 64.14 -15.19 -0.15
CA GLY A 745 63.71 -16.31 0.71
C GLY A 745 62.20 -16.57 0.65
N VAL A 746 61.53 -16.32 -0.48
CA VAL A 746 60.07 -16.51 -0.63
C VAL A 746 59.72 -17.86 -1.26
N GLN A 747 58.67 -18.56 -0.82
CA GLN A 747 58.24 -19.77 -1.54
C GLN A 747 57.60 -19.41 -2.90
N LEU A 748 56.76 -18.38 -2.95
CA LEU A 748 56.20 -17.84 -4.19
C LEU A 748 56.37 -16.32 -4.22
N GLY A 749 56.99 -15.78 -5.28
CA GLY A 749 57.10 -14.34 -5.46
C GLY A 749 55.74 -13.66 -5.63
N VAL A 750 55.11 -13.85 -6.80
CA VAL A 750 53.80 -13.25 -7.10
C VAL A 750 52.81 -14.27 -7.67
N GLU A 751 51.58 -14.26 -7.16
CA GLU A 751 50.47 -15.04 -7.70
C GLU A 751 49.42 -14.11 -8.34
N VAL A 752 49.22 -14.23 -9.66
CA VAL A 752 48.31 -13.41 -10.47
C VAL A 752 47.12 -14.23 -10.92
N GLN A 753 45.91 -13.83 -10.52
CA GLN A 753 44.70 -14.65 -10.68
C GLN A 753 43.51 -13.90 -11.25
N ASP A 754 42.54 -14.64 -11.80
CA ASP A 754 41.16 -14.19 -11.96
C ASP A 754 41.03 -12.81 -12.67
N GLY A 755 41.77 -12.61 -13.76
CA GLY A 755 41.72 -11.41 -14.57
C GLY A 755 42.62 -10.26 -14.11
N ALA A 756 43.44 -10.46 -13.07
CA ALA A 756 44.39 -9.47 -12.59
C ALA A 756 45.50 -9.20 -13.62
N LEU A 757 46.03 -7.98 -13.59
CA LEU A 757 47.10 -7.47 -14.44
C LEU A 757 48.31 -7.09 -13.59
N LEU A 758 49.47 -7.65 -13.88
CA LEU A 758 50.74 -7.32 -13.22
C LEU A 758 51.72 -6.68 -14.20
N THR A 759 52.37 -5.59 -13.80
CA THR A 759 53.60 -5.07 -14.42
C THR A 759 54.70 -4.99 -13.37
N TRP A 760 55.88 -5.58 -13.63
CA TRP A 760 57.02 -5.54 -12.70
C TRP A 760 58.31 -5.14 -13.44
N SER A 761 58.96 -4.06 -13.01
CA SER A 761 60.24 -3.62 -13.58
C SER A 761 61.37 -3.53 -12.55
N LYS A 762 62.62 -3.79 -12.98
CA LYS A 762 63.85 -3.60 -12.19
C LYS A 762 63.86 -4.37 -10.85
N GLY A 763 63.18 -5.52 -10.80
CA GLY A 763 63.03 -6.31 -9.58
C GLY A 763 64.24 -7.20 -9.28
N LYS A 764 64.24 -7.81 -8.09
CA LYS A 764 65.15 -8.91 -7.76
C LYS A 764 64.41 -9.98 -6.98
N VAL A 765 64.58 -11.24 -7.36
CA VAL A 765 64.06 -12.39 -6.60
C VAL A 765 65.21 -13.35 -6.31
N SER A 766 65.52 -13.52 -5.02
CA SER A 766 66.57 -14.42 -4.54
C SER A 766 66.02 -15.53 -3.65
N ASN A 767 66.65 -16.71 -3.68
CA ASN A 767 66.37 -17.81 -2.76
C ASN A 767 64.88 -18.23 -2.74
N ALA A 768 64.27 -18.46 -3.91
CA ALA A 768 62.83 -18.70 -4.01
C ALA A 768 62.47 -20.07 -4.62
N GLU A 769 61.34 -20.66 -4.19
CA GLU A 769 60.85 -21.91 -4.82
C GLU A 769 60.23 -21.60 -6.19
N LEU A 770 59.38 -20.57 -6.28
CA LEU A 770 58.69 -20.16 -7.51
C LEU A 770 58.70 -18.64 -7.65
N PHE A 771 59.13 -18.12 -8.81
CA PHE A 771 59.09 -16.67 -9.06
C PHE A 771 57.66 -16.16 -9.27
N ILE A 772 56.92 -16.69 -10.25
CA ILE A 772 55.58 -16.19 -10.57
C ILE A 772 54.60 -17.31 -10.93
N LYS A 773 53.34 -17.18 -10.50
CA LYS A 773 52.24 -18.07 -10.89
C LYS A 773 51.09 -17.27 -11.49
N VAL A 774 50.65 -17.60 -12.70
CA VAL A 774 49.57 -16.92 -13.42
C VAL A 774 48.46 -17.92 -13.78
N HIS A 775 47.25 -17.73 -13.24
CA HIS A 775 46.15 -18.69 -13.39
C HIS A 775 44.74 -18.09 -13.26
N ARG A 776 43.69 -18.90 -13.46
CA ARG A 776 42.29 -18.48 -13.27
C ARG A 776 41.39 -19.61 -12.77
N LYS A 777 40.39 -19.26 -11.93
CA LYS A 777 39.37 -20.21 -11.47
C LYS A 777 38.31 -20.47 -12.53
N GLY A 778 38.58 -21.43 -13.40
CA GLY A 778 37.71 -21.80 -14.52
C GLY A 778 37.42 -20.60 -15.45
N ASN A 779 36.27 -20.61 -16.12
CA ASN A 779 35.90 -19.56 -17.08
C ASN A 779 35.09 -18.41 -16.44
N ARG A 780 35.04 -18.31 -15.11
CA ARG A 780 34.26 -17.28 -14.40
C ARG A 780 34.89 -15.89 -14.51
N TYR A 781 36.20 -15.82 -14.63
CA TYR A 781 36.96 -14.57 -14.68
C TYR A 781 37.77 -14.47 -15.99
N ALA A 782 38.10 -13.24 -16.37
CA ALA A 782 38.97 -12.99 -17.52
C ALA A 782 40.36 -13.63 -17.29
N PRO A 783 41.12 -13.91 -18.36
CA PRO A 783 42.54 -14.27 -18.27
C PRO A 783 43.36 -13.32 -17.41
N ALA A 784 44.18 -13.87 -16.53
CA ALA A 784 45.22 -13.12 -15.82
C ALA A 784 46.40 -12.82 -16.76
N GLN A 785 47.06 -11.68 -16.56
CA GLN A 785 48.19 -11.23 -17.40
C GLN A 785 49.31 -10.67 -16.54
N ALA A 786 50.55 -11.00 -16.88
CA ALA A 786 51.73 -10.48 -16.20
C ALA A 786 52.85 -10.10 -17.19
N THR A 787 53.47 -8.94 -16.98
CA THR A 787 54.63 -8.47 -17.74
C THR A 787 55.75 -8.11 -16.77
N CYS A 788 56.90 -8.78 -16.88
CA CYS A 788 58.07 -8.54 -16.05
C CYS A 788 59.27 -8.16 -16.91
N ALA A 789 59.98 -7.08 -16.57
CA ALA A 789 61.12 -6.56 -17.31
C ALA A 789 62.29 -6.20 -16.37
N ALA A 790 63.50 -6.66 -16.69
CA ALA A 790 64.69 -6.50 -15.87
C ALA A 790 64.50 -6.97 -14.42
N VAL A 791 63.93 -8.17 -14.22
CA VAL A 791 63.84 -8.81 -12.90
C VAL A 791 64.97 -9.81 -12.74
N GLU A 792 65.94 -9.52 -11.86
CA GLU A 792 67.08 -10.40 -11.58
C GLU A 792 66.62 -11.63 -10.77
N LEU A 793 66.79 -12.84 -11.30
CA LEU A 793 66.47 -14.08 -10.59
C LEU A 793 67.76 -14.78 -10.13
N VAL A 794 67.91 -14.99 -8.83
CA VAL A 794 69.11 -15.61 -8.22
C VAL A 794 68.67 -16.80 -7.34
N GLU A 795 69.16 -18.00 -7.62
CA GLU A 795 68.79 -19.20 -6.83
C GLU A 795 67.26 -19.43 -6.73
N VAL A 796 66.55 -19.27 -7.86
CA VAL A 796 65.11 -19.56 -7.99
C VAL A 796 64.90 -20.94 -8.61
N LYS A 797 64.18 -21.85 -7.94
CA LYS A 797 64.02 -23.24 -8.40
C LYS A 797 63.13 -23.37 -9.64
N GLU A 798 61.99 -22.69 -9.66
CA GLU A 798 61.06 -22.65 -10.80
C GLU A 798 60.77 -21.20 -11.19
N THR A 799 60.98 -20.86 -12.46
CA THR A 799 60.76 -19.48 -12.94
C THR A 799 59.28 -19.12 -13.00
N TYR A 800 58.43 -19.97 -13.57
CA TYR A 800 57.01 -19.65 -13.67
C TYR A 800 56.11 -20.87 -13.70
N VAL A 801 54.88 -20.66 -13.26
CA VAL A 801 53.73 -21.53 -13.52
C VAL A 801 52.69 -20.73 -14.28
N LEU A 802 52.33 -21.17 -15.48
CA LEU A 802 51.38 -20.51 -16.37
C LEU A 802 50.32 -21.52 -16.82
N GLU A 803 49.07 -21.30 -16.38
CA GLU A 803 47.90 -22.09 -16.83
C GLU A 803 47.37 -21.59 -18.18
N LYS A 804 46.71 -22.48 -18.93
CA LYS A 804 46.15 -22.20 -20.25
C LYS A 804 45.25 -20.96 -20.26
N ASP A 805 45.29 -20.23 -21.38
CA ASP A 805 44.53 -19.01 -21.68
C ASP A 805 44.94 -17.76 -20.88
N ASN A 806 45.95 -17.83 -20.01
CA ASN A 806 46.57 -16.67 -19.35
C ASN A 806 47.86 -16.24 -20.08
N SER A 807 48.37 -15.04 -19.83
CA SER A 807 49.60 -14.53 -20.48
C SER A 807 50.69 -14.11 -19.48
N LEU A 808 51.94 -14.42 -19.83
CA LEU A 808 53.14 -14.01 -19.11
C LEU A 808 54.21 -13.56 -20.12
N VAL A 809 54.74 -12.35 -19.96
CA VAL A 809 55.84 -11.80 -20.76
C VAL A 809 57.03 -11.54 -19.83
N LEU A 810 58.18 -12.15 -20.12
CA LEU A 810 59.44 -11.95 -19.38
C LEU A 810 60.48 -11.33 -20.32
N ASP A 811 61.00 -10.16 -19.96
CA ASP A 811 62.01 -9.41 -20.73
C ASP A 811 61.65 -9.24 -22.22
N GLY A 812 60.36 -8.99 -22.48
CA GLY A 812 59.82 -8.82 -23.84
C GLY A 812 59.52 -10.12 -24.58
N VAL A 813 59.72 -11.28 -23.97
CA VAL A 813 59.45 -12.61 -24.55
C VAL A 813 58.20 -13.23 -23.93
N GLU A 814 57.21 -13.53 -24.75
CA GLU A 814 55.98 -14.23 -24.34
C GLU A 814 56.28 -15.70 -24.00
N GLN A 815 55.78 -16.16 -22.84
CA GLN A 815 56.01 -17.50 -22.32
C GLN A 815 54.87 -18.46 -22.70
N THR A 816 55.20 -19.73 -22.93
CA THR A 816 54.21 -20.78 -23.23
C THR A 816 53.62 -21.40 -21.95
N PRO A 817 52.29 -21.65 -21.88
CA PRO A 817 51.68 -22.31 -20.72
C PRO A 817 52.31 -23.67 -20.42
N ASN A 818 52.65 -23.92 -19.15
CA ASN A 818 53.29 -25.14 -18.66
C ASN A 818 52.39 -25.95 -17.70
N LYS A 819 51.17 -25.49 -17.47
CA LYS A 819 50.09 -26.21 -16.77
C LYS A 819 48.79 -26.17 -17.60
N PRO A 820 47.95 -27.22 -17.50
CA PRO A 820 46.69 -27.32 -18.24
C PRO A 820 45.69 -26.22 -17.88
#